data_AF-A0A661UPC1-F1
#
_entry.id   AF-A0A661UPC1-F1
#
_cell.length_a   1.000
_cell.length_b   1.000
_cell.length_c   1.000
_cell.angle_alpha   90.00
_cell.angle_beta   90.00
_cell.angle_gamma   90.00
#
_symmetry.space_group_name_H-M   'P 1'
#
loop_
_entity.id
_entity.type
_entity.pdbx_description
1 polymer ?
#
loop_
_entity_poly.entity_id
_entity_poly.type
_entity_poly.pdbx_seq_one_letter_code
_entity_poly.pdbx_strand_id
1 'polypeptide(L)'
;MDVTTGANGDCVPDDMICVDITDTIEANLFDSGPLQTADDESICVQYDYELTHVSKTPMLAWAGQRVVLSHDWSDLFPGQTGPCGEEEYVLYSVQAGPGSFTAALYGNDAFVASQTGQDAIVQVDGDCTSHVIFENQDQAQNDIIAYVVDGPDLSTATPQSQQVPFVIYYLKFEDVELTLVPGERAGHNDGIFDADTDPVQDSSNDVTDLNGVNVSADVLARLRVRGWVTTTNCPARDSGVGANGEFLPANRCIFPDDWRFKAGGGVGDSLNDPALVAGFAEDSRPNFDTDEYFNDDPATDPMFVINAWDAPMPPALVSFELSGSGFLRPTDKDDVYPITASNITNNPLYSTRIPASDMIAPINADLSGYQWDGDYEFWTDLADHGPEVLSCAGPNPCTDGVPTGGYLYTKVYTDNHGEAMTWINGDADLDFGDCAATADDAGDTVVLLSGYICANGTAMGESALNASVDYPDKRKHFAIQADEVTIDWTWGGIKEVEVVAGAAAQFNYIVFSVTDRDGFCDADTSLHPVLGENVTFFIDSLTAGTIFPDVNGNAAAELGSWTSFTADVTTFDAGANALIAAGGITVIDNDACQAWIHITESLLGPVNVIITAYDPEGTVTFDVIVNPVVEPTPEPPFTLDLIWGDTDCDGDVGTRDSQAILRNVLDQSALSQTPPCLEIGEAMSVVGHDGSNWADWDCDGSVGTRDSQSILRNVLEQTALSQTGDCPTLGDTVTVQPLVP
;
A
#
# COMPACT_ATOMS: atom_id res chain seq x y z
N MET A 1 -11.88 44.12 61.00
CA MET A 1 -11.55 44.72 59.71
C MET A 1 -11.69 43.58 58.71
N ASP A 2 -12.79 43.54 57.96
CA ASP A 2 -12.94 42.55 56.87
C ASP A 2 -12.15 43.08 55.68
N VAL A 3 -11.01 42.47 55.40
CA VAL A 3 -10.25 42.73 54.17
C VAL A 3 -10.80 41.76 53.12
N THR A 4 -11.71 42.24 52.28
CA THR A 4 -12.11 41.55 51.05
C THR A 4 -11.31 42.17 49.90
N THR A 5 -10.19 41.55 49.53
CA THR A 5 -9.56 41.83 48.25
C THR A 5 -10.30 41.01 47.19
N GLY A 6 -10.76 41.68 46.12
CA GLY A 6 -11.13 40.95 44.92
C GLY A 6 -9.89 40.24 44.41
N ALA A 7 -9.99 38.94 44.13
CA ALA A 7 -8.91 38.18 43.51
C ALA A 7 -8.54 38.84 42.17
N ASN A 8 -7.47 39.65 42.15
CA ASN A 8 -6.79 40.02 40.93
C ASN A 8 -5.87 38.85 40.57
N GLY A 9 -5.98 38.31 39.37
CA GLY A 9 -5.20 37.17 38.87
C GLY A 9 -3.72 37.48 38.60
N ASP A 10 -3.11 38.37 39.37
CA ASP A 10 -1.77 38.92 39.12
C ASP A 10 -0.76 38.63 40.24
N CYS A 11 -1.12 37.88 41.29
CA CYS A 11 -0.16 37.49 42.32
C CYS A 11 0.76 36.37 41.80
N VAL A 12 2.07 36.57 41.85
CA VAL A 12 3.11 35.56 41.53
C VAL A 12 3.63 34.88 42.80
N PRO A 13 4.28 33.70 42.72
CA PRO A 13 4.89 33.04 43.88
C PRO A 13 5.81 33.99 44.65
N ASP A 14 5.81 33.90 45.98
CA ASP A 14 6.49 34.81 46.92
C ASP A 14 5.91 36.23 47.03
N ASP A 15 4.82 36.54 46.31
CA ASP A 15 4.13 37.80 46.53
C ASP A 15 3.59 37.87 47.97
N MET A 16 3.83 39.03 48.56
CA MET A 16 3.55 39.29 49.97
C MET A 16 2.61 40.48 50.08
N ILE A 17 1.42 40.24 50.61
CA ILE A 17 0.47 41.32 50.94
C ILE A 17 0.61 41.61 52.41
N CYS A 18 1.16 42.77 52.73
CA CYS A 18 1.24 43.26 54.11
C CYS A 18 0.14 44.27 54.39
N VAL A 19 -0.56 44.08 55.50
CA VAL A 19 -1.50 45.05 56.06
C VAL A 19 -0.85 45.66 57.30
N ASP A 20 -0.55 46.96 57.21
CA ASP A 20 -0.03 47.72 58.34
C ASP A 20 -1.20 48.20 59.22
N ILE A 21 -1.20 47.76 60.49
CA ILE A 21 -2.15 48.25 61.49
C ILE A 21 -1.47 49.42 62.20
N THR A 22 -1.87 50.64 61.81
CA THR A 22 -1.41 51.87 62.48
C THR A 22 -2.51 52.42 63.37
N ASP A 23 -2.22 52.63 64.65
CA ASP A 23 -3.11 53.36 65.55
C ASP A 23 -2.96 54.87 65.29
N THR A 24 -4.05 55.56 64.99
CA THR A 24 -4.07 57.02 64.82
C THR A 24 -4.64 57.77 66.03
N ILE A 25 -4.90 57.09 67.15
CA ILE A 25 -5.56 57.69 68.32
C ILE A 25 -4.66 57.63 69.56
N GLU A 26 -3.56 58.39 69.61
CA GLU A 26 -2.96 58.80 70.90
C GLU A 26 -2.19 60.14 70.84
N ALA A 27 -2.68 61.15 70.11
CA ALA A 27 -2.05 62.48 70.15
C ALA A 27 -2.73 63.51 71.06
N ASN A 28 -3.99 63.32 71.50
CA ASN A 28 -4.75 64.42 72.11
C ASN A 28 -5.55 64.08 73.39
N LEU A 29 -5.44 62.89 73.98
CA LEU A 29 -6.31 62.52 75.12
C LEU A 29 -5.60 62.25 76.45
N PHE A 30 -4.31 61.90 76.48
CA PHE A 30 -3.60 61.68 77.74
C PHE A 30 -2.18 62.27 77.70
N ASP A 31 -1.89 63.16 78.67
CA ASP A 31 -0.61 63.86 78.87
C ASP A 31 0.44 62.94 79.53
N SER A 32 0.48 61.67 79.13
CA SER A 32 1.51 60.69 79.51
C SER A 32 2.47 60.50 78.34
N GLY A 33 3.77 60.39 78.64
CA GLY A 33 4.78 60.09 77.61
C GLY A 33 4.38 58.82 76.84
N PRO A 34 4.72 58.74 75.53
CA PRO A 34 4.22 57.71 74.63
C PRO A 34 4.44 56.31 75.24
N LEU A 35 3.37 55.51 75.32
CA LEU A 35 3.49 54.11 75.68
C LEU A 35 4.37 53.44 74.63
N GLN A 36 5.48 52.87 75.09
CA GLN A 36 6.55 52.30 74.26
C GLN A 36 6.17 50.90 73.72
N THR A 37 4.91 50.72 73.27
CA THR A 37 4.38 49.42 72.82
C THR A 37 3.37 49.51 71.68
N ALA A 38 3.14 50.67 71.05
CA ALA A 38 2.40 50.72 69.80
C ALA A 38 3.40 50.89 68.65
N ASP A 39 4.24 49.87 68.47
CA ASP A 39 5.02 49.73 67.24
C ASP A 39 4.05 49.29 66.14
N ASP A 40 4.19 49.85 64.94
CA ASP A 40 3.40 49.48 63.77
C ASP A 40 3.45 47.95 63.58
N GLU A 41 2.31 47.27 63.72
CA GLU A 41 2.21 45.83 63.48
C GLU A 41 1.81 45.61 62.02
N SER A 42 2.73 45.07 61.22
CA SER A 42 2.45 44.60 59.87
C SER A 42 2.09 43.12 59.91
N ILE A 43 0.90 42.77 59.42
CA ILE A 43 0.55 41.36 59.15
C ILE A 43 0.80 41.12 57.66
N CYS A 44 1.83 40.35 57.35
CA CYS A 44 2.15 39.95 55.99
C CYS A 44 1.64 38.54 55.72
N VAL A 45 0.90 38.39 54.62
CA VAL A 45 0.51 37.11 54.05
C VAL A 45 1.41 36.87 52.84
N GLN A 46 2.29 35.86 52.93
CA GLN A 46 3.11 35.40 51.81
C GLN A 46 2.37 34.27 51.10
N TYR A 47 2.21 34.39 49.78
CA TYR A 47 1.70 33.33 48.94
C TYR A 47 2.83 32.34 48.63
N ASP A 48 2.89 31.27 49.42
CA ASP A 48 3.75 30.11 49.15
C ASP A 48 2.90 29.11 48.35
N TYR A 49 3.17 28.99 47.05
CA TYR A 49 2.51 28.00 46.20
C TYR A 49 3.61 27.17 45.54
N GLU A 50 3.81 25.95 46.04
CA GLU A 50 4.52 24.92 45.29
C GLU A 50 3.66 24.62 44.05
N LEU A 51 4.04 25.19 42.90
CA LEU A 51 3.47 24.86 41.60
C LEU A 51 3.81 23.39 41.27
N THR A 52 3.07 22.44 41.84
CA THR A 52 2.65 21.30 41.02
C THR A 52 1.72 21.90 39.97
N HIS A 53 2.29 22.20 38.80
CA HIS A 53 1.53 22.60 37.64
C HIS A 53 0.52 21.50 37.37
N VAL A 54 -0.74 21.70 37.78
CA VAL A 54 -1.82 20.81 37.33
C VAL A 54 -2.04 21.16 35.86
N SER A 55 -1.34 20.43 35.00
CA SER A 55 -1.47 20.53 33.57
C SER A 55 -2.91 20.10 33.22
N LYS A 56 -3.54 20.84 32.31
CA LYS A 56 -4.81 20.39 31.74
C LYS A 56 -4.49 19.25 30.80
N THR A 57 -5.07 18.07 31.00
CA THR A 57 -4.93 16.95 30.06
C THR A 57 -6.01 17.05 28.98
N PRO A 58 -5.67 17.43 27.73
CA PRO A 58 -6.63 17.45 26.64
C PRO A 58 -6.90 16.03 26.12
N MET A 59 -8.17 15.71 25.90
CA MET A 59 -8.64 14.46 25.30
C MET A 59 -9.46 14.78 24.05
N LEU A 60 -9.34 13.96 23.01
CA LEU A 60 -10.23 13.99 21.84
C LEU A 60 -11.25 12.86 21.94
N ALA A 61 -12.49 13.14 21.58
CA ALA A 61 -13.56 12.15 21.53
C ALA A 61 -14.52 12.48 20.38
N TRP A 62 -15.17 11.49 19.79
CA TRP A 62 -16.24 11.75 18.84
C TRP A 62 -17.51 12.21 19.55
N ALA A 63 -18.27 13.11 18.94
CA ALA A 63 -19.56 13.54 19.45
C ALA A 63 -20.50 12.33 19.61
N GLY A 64 -21.09 12.17 20.79
CA GLY A 64 -21.89 11.01 21.18
C GLY A 64 -21.07 9.86 21.80
N GLN A 65 -19.74 9.89 21.66
CA GLN A 65 -18.86 8.97 22.38
C GLN A 65 -18.92 9.28 23.87
N ARG A 66 -18.81 8.25 24.70
CA ARG A 66 -18.58 8.42 26.13
C ARG A 66 -17.10 8.63 26.35
N VAL A 67 -16.72 9.26 27.46
CA VAL A 67 -15.34 9.37 27.92
C VAL A 67 -15.30 9.02 29.40
N VAL A 68 -14.45 8.09 29.79
CA VAL A 68 -14.16 7.82 31.20
C VAL A 68 -13.08 8.79 31.64
N LEU A 69 -13.41 9.62 32.63
CA LEU A 69 -12.45 10.42 33.34
C LEU A 69 -11.95 9.60 34.53
N SER A 70 -10.64 9.47 34.64
CA SER A 70 -9.96 8.74 35.71
C SER A 70 -8.85 9.60 36.32
N HIS A 71 -8.65 9.48 37.62
CA HIS A 71 -7.50 10.06 38.31
C HIS A 71 -7.13 9.22 39.53
N ASP A 72 -5.82 9.10 39.77
CA ASP A 72 -5.24 8.52 40.99
C ASP A 72 -5.05 9.62 42.03
N TRP A 73 -5.63 9.43 43.21
CA TRP A 73 -5.61 10.36 44.33
C TRP A 73 -4.63 9.96 45.43
N SER A 74 -3.81 8.94 45.21
CA SER A 74 -2.87 8.37 46.19
C SER A 74 -1.96 9.43 46.85
N ASP A 75 -1.52 10.43 46.08
CA ASP A 75 -0.70 11.55 46.56
C ASP A 75 -1.38 12.45 47.59
N LEU A 76 -2.71 12.50 47.62
CA LEU A 76 -3.47 13.30 48.59
C LEU A 76 -3.68 12.60 49.92
N PHE A 77 -3.37 11.31 50.00
CA PHE A 77 -3.50 10.51 51.22
C PHE A 77 -2.15 9.99 51.73
N PRO A 78 -1.10 10.83 51.85
CA PRO A 78 0.25 10.38 52.16
C PRO A 78 0.30 9.82 53.59
N GLY A 79 0.66 8.55 53.71
CA GLY A 79 0.86 7.87 55.00
C GLY A 79 -0.29 7.01 55.50
N GLN A 80 -1.38 6.86 54.73
CA GLN A 80 -2.31 5.75 54.96
C GLN A 80 -1.67 4.46 54.42
N THR A 81 -1.31 3.53 55.30
CA THR A 81 -0.74 2.22 54.93
C THR A 81 -1.82 1.20 54.57
N GLY A 82 -2.91 1.63 53.94
CA GLY A 82 -4.08 0.85 53.54
C GLY A 82 -4.78 1.48 52.34
N PRO A 83 -5.79 0.82 51.74
CA PRO A 83 -6.58 1.39 50.65
C PRO A 83 -7.09 2.77 51.06
N CYS A 84 -7.21 3.71 50.11
CA CYS A 84 -7.87 4.99 50.36
C CYS A 84 -9.18 4.72 51.11
N GLY A 85 -9.43 5.44 52.21
CA GLY A 85 -10.53 5.12 53.12
C GLY A 85 -11.84 4.93 52.37
N GLU A 86 -12.61 3.89 52.71
CA GLU A 86 -13.87 3.51 52.04
C GLU A 86 -14.98 4.59 52.07
N GLU A 87 -14.69 5.83 52.48
CA GLU A 87 -15.63 6.95 52.59
C GLU A 87 -15.09 8.25 51.94
N GLU A 88 -14.07 8.17 51.08
CA GLU A 88 -13.59 9.31 50.29
C GLU A 88 -14.42 9.47 49.02
N TYR A 89 -14.73 10.73 48.68
CA TYR A 89 -15.58 11.08 47.54
C TYR A 89 -14.91 12.14 46.67
N VAL A 90 -15.12 12.04 45.36
CA VAL A 90 -14.61 13.00 44.38
C VAL A 90 -15.77 13.64 43.65
N LEU A 91 -15.79 14.96 43.63
CA LEU A 91 -16.74 15.74 42.84
C LEU A 91 -16.12 16.10 41.49
N TYR A 92 -16.74 15.62 40.41
CA TYR A 92 -16.52 16.07 39.05
C TYR A 92 -17.56 17.13 38.68
N SER A 93 -17.12 18.28 38.16
CA SER A 93 -18.00 19.39 37.82
C SER A 93 -17.62 20.03 36.49
N VAL A 94 -18.59 20.17 35.59
CA VAL A 94 -18.41 20.85 34.30
C VAL A 94 -18.30 22.36 34.54
N GLN A 95 -17.17 22.95 34.16
CA GLN A 95 -16.93 24.39 34.25
C GLN A 95 -17.34 25.12 32.95
N ALA A 96 -17.17 24.47 31.81
CA ALA A 96 -17.56 25.01 30.52
C ALA A 96 -17.94 23.89 29.53
N GLY A 97 -18.82 24.24 28.59
CA GLY A 97 -19.27 23.34 27.52
C GLY A 97 -20.58 22.59 27.85
N PRO A 98 -21.29 22.09 26.83
CA PRO A 98 -22.49 21.28 27.00
C PRO A 98 -22.16 19.81 27.27
N GLY A 99 -23.14 18.98 27.63
CA GLY A 99 -22.92 17.54 27.86
C GLY A 99 -23.41 17.12 29.24
N SER A 100 -23.14 15.88 29.62
CA SER A 100 -23.53 15.41 30.94
C SER A 100 -22.75 14.21 31.44
N PHE A 101 -22.62 14.12 32.77
CA PHE A 101 -22.24 12.87 33.41
C PHE A 101 -23.36 11.84 33.26
N THR A 102 -22.97 10.59 33.00
CA THR A 102 -23.91 9.47 32.81
C THR A 102 -23.65 8.38 33.84
N ALA A 103 -24.70 7.64 34.22
CA ALA A 103 -24.57 6.53 35.14
C ALA A 103 -23.65 5.44 34.54
N ALA A 104 -22.81 4.84 35.38
CA ALA A 104 -21.78 3.85 35.01
C ALA A 104 -22.28 2.73 34.07
N LEU A 105 -21.40 2.28 33.17
CA LEU A 105 -21.58 1.05 32.41
C LEU A 105 -21.54 -0.17 33.35
N TYR A 106 -22.39 -1.16 33.08
CA TYR A 106 -22.40 -2.43 33.81
C TYR A 106 -21.00 -3.07 33.80
N GLY A 107 -20.34 -3.14 34.95
CA GLY A 107 -19.06 -3.85 35.10
C GLY A 107 -17.96 -3.08 35.81
N ASN A 108 -18.03 -1.74 35.83
CA ASN A 108 -17.02 -0.90 36.50
C ASN A 108 -17.59 -0.45 37.86
N ASP A 109 -16.85 -0.69 38.95
CA ASP A 109 -17.23 -0.43 40.35
C ASP A 109 -17.39 1.07 40.71
N ALA A 110 -17.59 1.95 39.72
CA ALA A 110 -17.84 3.37 39.92
C ALA A 110 -19.23 3.61 40.55
N PHE A 111 -19.27 3.63 41.88
CA PHE A 111 -20.46 4.01 42.63
C PHE A 111 -20.68 5.53 42.52
N VAL A 112 -21.61 5.94 41.65
CA VAL A 112 -22.06 7.33 41.59
C VAL A 112 -22.98 7.60 42.78
N ALA A 113 -22.45 8.29 43.78
CA ALA A 113 -23.14 8.58 45.04
C ALA A 113 -24.23 9.66 44.86
N SER A 114 -23.98 10.64 43.99
CA SER A 114 -24.93 11.69 43.64
C SER A 114 -24.58 12.29 42.28
N GLN A 115 -25.57 12.65 41.46
CA GLN A 115 -25.33 13.29 40.17
C GLN A 115 -26.42 14.32 39.81
N THR A 116 -26.00 15.39 39.16
CA THR A 116 -26.83 16.21 38.28
C THR A 116 -26.39 15.97 36.83
N GLY A 117 -27.02 16.64 35.87
CA GLY A 117 -26.50 16.61 34.50
C GLY A 117 -25.09 17.18 34.37
N GLN A 118 -24.61 18.04 35.28
CA GLN A 118 -23.35 18.79 35.14
C GLN A 118 -22.35 18.55 36.27
N ASP A 119 -22.76 17.84 37.32
CA ASP A 119 -21.95 17.51 38.48
C ASP A 119 -22.15 16.04 38.85
N ALA A 120 -21.10 15.36 39.27
CA ALA A 120 -21.18 13.98 39.76
C ALA A 120 -20.22 13.78 40.93
N ILE A 121 -20.73 13.22 42.03
CA ILE A 121 -19.92 12.71 43.12
C ILE A 121 -19.80 11.20 42.97
N VAL A 122 -18.56 10.73 42.90
CA VAL A 122 -18.21 9.31 42.84
C VAL A 122 -17.38 8.95 44.06
N GLN A 123 -17.52 7.71 44.51
CA GLN A 123 -16.67 7.18 45.58
C GLN A 123 -15.29 6.82 45.00
N VAL A 124 -14.23 7.08 45.76
CA VAL A 124 -12.88 6.60 45.43
C VAL A 124 -12.84 5.08 45.67
N ASP A 125 -12.26 4.33 44.74
CA ASP A 125 -12.11 2.89 44.87
C ASP A 125 -10.99 2.50 45.85
N GLY A 126 -10.82 1.18 46.06
CA GLY A 126 -9.80 0.65 46.96
C GLY A 126 -8.36 0.94 46.54
N ASP A 127 -8.15 1.28 45.26
CA ASP A 127 -6.84 1.56 44.67
C ASP A 127 -6.55 3.06 44.60
N CYS A 128 -7.33 3.88 45.33
CA CYS A 128 -7.22 5.34 45.35
C CYS A 128 -7.59 6.03 44.03
N THR A 129 -8.23 5.33 43.10
CA THR A 129 -8.66 5.90 41.84
C THR A 129 -10.15 6.21 41.84
N SER A 130 -10.57 7.09 40.93
CA SER A 130 -11.98 7.42 40.78
C SER A 130 -12.32 7.50 39.31
N HIS A 131 -13.51 7.02 38.93
CA HIS A 131 -13.96 7.00 37.55
C HIS A 131 -15.33 7.67 37.40
N VAL A 132 -15.50 8.50 36.38
CA VAL A 132 -16.81 9.00 35.95
C VAL A 132 -16.94 9.00 34.44
N ILE A 133 -18.13 8.70 33.93
CA ILE A 133 -18.42 8.76 32.49
C ILE A 133 -19.01 10.12 32.16
N PHE A 134 -18.36 10.85 31.26
CA PHE A 134 -18.88 12.06 30.65
C PHE A 134 -19.27 11.78 29.19
N GLU A 135 -20.31 12.44 28.70
CA GLU A 135 -20.77 12.30 27.32
C GLU A 135 -21.28 13.65 26.81
N ASN A 136 -20.93 13.99 25.57
CA ASN A 136 -21.52 15.15 24.89
C ASN A 136 -22.00 14.74 23.50
N GLN A 137 -23.22 15.14 23.16
CA GLN A 137 -23.88 14.75 21.90
C GLN A 137 -23.42 15.57 20.70
N ASP A 138 -22.87 16.75 20.95
CA ASP A 138 -22.45 17.69 19.92
C ASP A 138 -20.97 18.03 20.07
N GLN A 139 -20.39 18.54 18.99
CA GLN A 139 -19.02 19.01 18.98
C GLN A 139 -18.87 20.22 19.92
N ALA A 140 -17.97 20.13 20.90
CA ALA A 140 -17.68 21.20 21.83
C ALA A 140 -16.36 20.95 22.57
N GLN A 141 -15.80 22.03 23.13
CA GLN A 141 -14.83 21.91 24.21
C GLN A 141 -15.57 21.82 25.54
N ASN A 142 -15.16 20.86 26.36
CA ASN A 142 -15.63 20.66 27.72
C ASN A 142 -14.48 20.83 28.70
N ASP A 143 -14.60 21.80 29.59
CA ASP A 143 -13.67 21.97 30.72
C ASP A 143 -14.34 21.38 31.96
N ILE A 144 -13.70 20.37 32.57
CA ILE A 144 -14.20 19.67 33.76
C ILE A 144 -13.14 19.80 34.85
N ILE A 145 -13.56 19.93 36.10
CA ILE A 145 -12.65 19.85 37.24
C ILE A 145 -13.09 18.72 38.16
N ALA A 146 -12.12 18.07 38.79
CA ALA A 146 -12.33 17.12 39.87
C ALA A 146 -11.61 17.56 41.13
N TYR A 147 -12.17 17.24 42.30
CA TYR A 147 -11.51 17.40 43.59
C TYR A 147 -12.18 16.52 44.65
N VAL A 148 -11.42 16.15 45.69
CA VAL A 148 -11.91 15.39 46.85
C VAL A 148 -12.88 16.27 47.65
N VAL A 149 -13.97 15.67 48.14
CA VAL A 149 -15.00 16.32 48.95
C VAL A 149 -15.30 15.54 50.23
N ASP A 150 -15.80 16.22 51.25
CA ASP A 150 -16.08 15.69 52.59
C ASP A 150 -17.33 14.79 52.71
N GLY A 151 -18.05 14.54 51.61
CA GLY A 151 -19.22 13.67 51.64
C GLY A 151 -19.95 13.47 50.30
N PRO A 152 -20.94 12.55 50.26
CA PRO A 152 -21.57 12.08 49.02
C PRO A 152 -22.68 12.98 48.45
N ASP A 153 -23.15 13.97 49.20
CA ASP A 153 -24.31 14.79 48.82
C ASP A 153 -23.87 16.10 48.16
N LEU A 154 -24.19 16.25 46.87
CA LEU A 154 -23.88 17.44 46.07
C LEU A 154 -24.36 18.76 46.69
N SER A 155 -25.43 18.73 47.49
CA SER A 155 -25.98 19.94 48.10
C SER A 155 -25.21 20.42 49.33
N THR A 156 -24.35 19.58 49.91
CA THR A 156 -23.61 19.88 51.15
C THR A 156 -22.11 19.65 51.05
N ALA A 157 -21.63 18.94 50.03
CA ALA A 157 -20.23 18.59 49.85
C ALA A 157 -19.33 19.85 49.76
N THR A 158 -18.19 19.81 50.46
CA THR A 158 -17.19 20.87 50.45
C THR A 158 -15.83 20.38 49.92
N PRO A 159 -15.15 21.14 49.04
CA PRO A 159 -13.83 20.77 48.52
C PRO A 159 -12.78 20.61 49.62
N GLN A 160 -12.00 19.54 49.57
CA GLN A 160 -10.90 19.22 50.51
C GLN A 160 -9.52 19.19 49.83
N SER A 161 -9.45 19.18 48.50
CA SER A 161 -8.20 19.09 47.74
C SER A 161 -8.01 20.22 46.73
N GLN A 162 -6.83 20.23 46.11
CA GLN A 162 -6.58 20.95 44.88
C GLN A 162 -7.44 20.40 43.73
N GLN A 163 -7.72 21.27 42.75
CA GLN A 163 -8.49 20.93 41.57
C GLN A 163 -7.62 20.21 40.53
N VAL A 164 -8.17 19.14 39.96
CA VAL A 164 -7.62 18.39 38.84
C VAL A 164 -8.44 18.71 37.60
N PRO A 165 -7.88 19.40 36.59
CA PRO A 165 -8.62 19.83 35.42
C PRO A 165 -8.54 18.80 34.27
N PHE A 166 -9.66 18.52 33.65
CA PHE A 166 -9.79 17.75 32.41
C PHE A 166 -10.31 18.64 31.29
N VAL A 167 -9.81 18.45 30.07
CA VAL A 167 -10.36 19.10 28.88
C VAL A 167 -10.70 18.04 27.85
N ILE A 168 -11.94 18.02 27.37
CA ILE A 168 -12.37 17.11 26.29
C ILE A 168 -12.79 17.94 25.09
N TYR A 169 -12.26 17.64 23.92
CA TYR A 169 -12.76 18.15 22.65
C TYR A 169 -13.59 17.07 21.98
N TYR A 170 -14.91 17.27 22.00
CA TYR A 170 -15.84 16.46 21.23
C TYR A 170 -15.83 16.93 19.77
N LEU A 171 -15.56 16.01 18.86
CA LEU A 171 -15.40 16.24 17.43
C LEU A 171 -16.62 15.73 16.67
N LYS A 172 -17.02 16.46 15.63
CA LYS A 172 -17.79 15.85 14.54
C LYS A 172 -16.86 15.61 13.36
N PHE A 173 -17.18 14.65 12.52
CA PHE A 173 -16.44 14.48 11.28
C PHE A 173 -16.47 15.78 10.45
N GLU A 174 -15.31 16.17 9.97
CA GLU A 174 -15.07 17.28 9.05
C GLU A 174 -15.20 16.77 7.62
N ASP A 175 -14.42 15.74 7.32
CA ASP A 175 -14.42 15.01 6.07
C ASP A 175 -13.80 13.63 6.26
N VAL A 176 -13.95 12.84 5.20
CA VAL A 176 -13.33 11.54 5.02
C VAL A 176 -12.77 11.52 3.61
N GLU A 177 -11.51 11.14 3.46
CA GLU A 177 -10.83 11.06 2.18
C GLU A 177 -10.31 9.63 1.98
N LEU A 178 -10.74 8.98 0.89
CA LEU A 178 -10.24 7.67 0.46
C LEU A 178 -9.32 7.87 -0.73
N THR A 179 -8.14 7.28 -0.66
CA THR A 179 -7.10 7.37 -1.69
C THR A 179 -6.38 6.03 -1.85
N LEU A 180 -5.65 5.90 -2.95
CA LEU A 180 -4.76 4.78 -3.25
C LEU A 180 -3.32 5.29 -3.17
N VAL A 181 -2.44 4.54 -2.53
CA VAL A 181 -1.03 4.91 -2.37
C VAL A 181 -0.23 4.22 -3.49
N PRO A 182 0.38 4.97 -4.44
CA PRO A 182 1.23 4.37 -5.46
C PRO A 182 2.46 3.72 -4.83
N GLY A 183 2.76 2.49 -5.23
CA GLY A 183 3.88 1.71 -4.73
C GLY A 183 3.69 0.21 -4.98
N GLU A 184 4.61 -0.58 -4.46
CA GLU A 184 4.60 -2.04 -4.60
C GLU A 184 5.13 -2.76 -3.37
N ARG A 185 4.76 -4.03 -3.22
CA ARG A 185 5.35 -4.96 -2.24
C ARG A 185 6.30 -5.92 -2.95
N ALA A 186 7.28 -6.44 -2.21
CA ALA A 186 8.17 -7.47 -2.75
C ALA A 186 7.37 -8.72 -3.15
N GLY A 187 7.64 -9.27 -4.33
CA GLY A 187 6.90 -10.43 -4.83
C GLY A 187 5.41 -10.16 -5.01
N HIS A 188 4.99 -8.91 -5.18
CA HIS A 188 3.60 -8.45 -5.35
C HIS A 188 2.70 -8.50 -4.10
N ASN A 189 3.00 -9.30 -3.08
CA ASN A 189 2.09 -9.50 -1.95
C ASN A 189 2.78 -9.84 -0.62
N ASP A 190 4.11 -9.74 -0.53
CA ASP A 190 4.87 -10.03 0.69
C ASP A 190 5.82 -8.88 1.09
N GLY A 191 6.11 -8.81 2.38
CA GLY A 191 7.05 -7.87 2.97
C GLY A 191 6.54 -6.43 3.04
N ILE A 192 7.49 -5.52 3.23
CA ILE A 192 7.24 -4.09 3.46
C ILE A 192 6.76 -3.43 2.17
N PHE A 193 5.77 -2.55 2.30
CA PHE A 193 5.31 -1.70 1.21
C PHE A 193 6.34 -0.61 0.89
N ASP A 194 6.76 -0.58 -0.37
CA ASP A 194 7.64 0.46 -0.91
C ASP A 194 6.78 1.44 -1.71
N ALA A 195 6.48 2.59 -1.10
CA ALA A 195 5.75 3.65 -1.77
C ALA A 195 6.65 4.34 -2.82
N ASP A 196 6.09 4.71 -3.97
CA ASP A 196 6.82 5.43 -5.03
C ASP A 196 7.47 6.74 -4.52
N THR A 197 6.92 7.29 -3.43
CA THR A 197 7.47 8.43 -2.73
C THR A 197 7.74 8.13 -1.25
N ASP A 198 9.01 8.26 -0.86
CA ASP A 198 9.46 8.23 0.53
C ASP A 198 9.35 9.66 1.12
N PRO A 199 8.60 9.87 2.23
CA PRO A 199 8.03 8.86 3.12
C PRO A 199 6.58 8.47 2.79
N VAL A 200 6.22 7.19 2.99
CA VAL A 200 4.85 6.67 2.80
C VAL A 200 3.80 7.42 3.61
N GLN A 201 4.21 8.07 4.70
CA GLN A 201 3.40 8.99 5.50
C GLN A 201 2.87 10.21 4.72
N ASP A 202 3.54 10.61 3.63
CA ASP A 202 3.16 11.76 2.82
C ASP A 202 2.04 11.40 1.82
N SER A 203 0.82 11.67 2.23
CA SER A 203 -0.38 11.50 1.40
C SER A 203 -0.49 12.43 0.17
N SER A 204 0.45 13.36 -0.04
CA SER A 204 0.34 14.36 -1.12
C SER A 204 0.42 13.77 -2.53
N ASN A 205 0.91 12.53 -2.67
CA ASN A 205 0.99 11.80 -3.93
C ASN A 205 -0.03 10.67 -4.03
N ASP A 206 -0.91 10.52 -3.05
CA ASP A 206 -1.99 9.55 -3.16
C ASP A 206 -2.92 9.92 -4.33
N VAL A 207 -3.52 8.92 -4.95
CA VAL A 207 -4.35 9.06 -6.15
C VAL A 207 -5.75 8.50 -5.92
N THR A 208 -6.70 8.86 -6.79
CA THR A 208 -8.07 8.32 -6.77
C THR A 208 -8.27 7.17 -7.75
N ASP A 209 -7.32 6.98 -8.66
CA ASP A 209 -7.34 5.94 -9.68
C ASP A 209 -5.93 5.43 -9.97
N LEU A 210 -5.81 4.11 -10.12
CA LEU A 210 -4.59 3.44 -10.59
C LEU A 210 -4.91 2.65 -11.86
N ASN A 211 -3.99 2.69 -12.83
CA ASN A 211 -4.19 2.07 -14.13
C ASN A 211 -3.04 1.11 -14.45
N GLY A 212 -3.35 -0.06 -15.01
CA GLY A 212 -2.34 -1.01 -15.45
C GLY A 212 -1.64 -1.73 -14.30
N VAL A 213 -2.33 -1.92 -13.18
CA VAL A 213 -1.79 -2.64 -12.03
C VAL A 213 -1.87 -4.14 -12.31
N ASN A 214 -0.83 -4.91 -11.98
CA ASN A 214 -0.91 -6.37 -12.12
C ASN A 214 -1.99 -6.93 -11.17
N VAL A 215 -2.85 -7.83 -11.65
CA VAL A 215 -3.89 -8.51 -10.85
C VAL A 215 -3.37 -9.13 -9.55
N SER A 216 -2.11 -9.60 -9.51
CA SER A 216 -1.54 -10.23 -8.31
C SER A 216 -0.96 -9.22 -7.31
N ALA A 217 -0.83 -7.94 -7.69
CA ALA A 217 -0.21 -6.91 -6.87
C ALA A 217 -1.17 -6.42 -5.78
N ASP A 218 -0.63 -6.29 -4.57
CA ASP A 218 -1.27 -5.57 -3.49
C ASP A 218 -1.20 -4.06 -3.73
N VAL A 219 -2.37 -3.44 -3.75
CA VAL A 219 -2.55 -2.00 -3.73
C VAL A 219 -2.94 -1.57 -2.32
N LEU A 220 -2.27 -0.56 -1.79
CA LEU A 220 -2.60 0.03 -0.49
C LEU A 220 -3.70 1.08 -0.66
N ALA A 221 -4.87 0.82 -0.08
CA ALA A 221 -5.89 1.85 0.09
C ALA A 221 -5.71 2.54 1.44
N ARG A 222 -5.77 3.88 1.43
CA ARG A 222 -5.68 4.72 2.63
C ARG A 222 -6.95 5.54 2.77
N LEU A 223 -7.53 5.48 3.95
CA LEU A 223 -8.62 6.35 4.35
C LEU A 223 -8.17 7.26 5.48
N ARG A 224 -8.45 8.55 5.36
CA ARG A 224 -8.15 9.56 6.37
C ARG A 224 -9.43 10.20 6.87
N VAL A 225 -9.56 10.27 8.20
CA VAL A 225 -10.70 10.85 8.90
C VAL A 225 -10.24 12.11 9.61
N ARG A 226 -10.96 13.20 9.38
CA ARG A 226 -10.72 14.44 10.12
C ARG A 226 -11.92 14.81 10.96
N GLY A 227 -11.66 15.38 12.12
CA GLY A 227 -12.68 15.84 13.05
C GLY A 227 -12.60 17.33 13.30
N TRP A 228 -13.72 17.99 13.58
CA TRP A 228 -13.73 19.43 13.87
C TRP A 228 -14.47 19.78 15.16
N VAL A 229 -14.05 20.91 15.71
CA VAL A 229 -14.70 21.58 16.86
C VAL A 229 -14.53 23.09 16.79
N THR A 230 -15.48 23.84 17.33
CA THR A 230 -15.35 25.29 17.53
C THR A 230 -14.85 25.59 18.94
N THR A 231 -13.71 26.26 19.05
CA THR A 231 -13.11 26.71 20.31
C THR A 231 -12.39 28.05 20.08
N THR A 232 -11.96 28.73 21.16
CA THR A 232 -11.11 29.92 21.07
C THR A 232 -9.74 29.54 20.51
N ASN A 233 -9.10 30.44 19.75
CA ASN A 233 -7.79 30.17 19.14
C ASN A 233 -7.82 28.93 18.22
N CYS A 234 -8.58 28.99 17.13
CA CYS A 234 -8.42 28.09 15.98
C CYS A 234 -7.88 28.91 14.79
N PRO A 235 -7.19 28.28 13.83
CA PRO A 235 -6.83 28.96 12.59
C PRO A 235 -8.05 29.58 11.91
N ALA A 236 -7.83 30.73 11.28
CA ALA A 236 -8.88 31.41 10.54
C ALA A 236 -9.25 30.57 9.31
N ARG A 237 -10.48 30.06 9.30
CA ARG A 237 -11.05 29.28 8.19
C ARG A 237 -12.41 29.83 7.82
N ASP A 238 -12.73 29.77 6.54
CA ASP A 238 -14.06 30.12 6.04
C ASP A 238 -15.09 29.07 6.47
N SER A 239 -16.35 29.50 6.56
CA SER A 239 -17.48 28.57 6.68
C SER A 239 -17.65 27.77 5.39
N GLY A 240 -18.12 26.53 5.51
CA GLY A 240 -18.30 25.62 4.38
C GLY A 240 -19.50 24.70 4.54
N VAL A 241 -19.52 23.66 3.72
CA VAL A 241 -20.48 22.56 3.78
C VAL A 241 -19.66 21.28 3.89
N GLY A 242 -20.01 20.43 4.87
CA GLY A 242 -19.32 19.16 5.12
C GLY A 242 -19.77 18.06 4.17
N ALA A 243 -19.14 16.89 4.29
CA ALA A 243 -19.40 15.74 3.43
C ALA A 243 -20.85 15.23 3.50
N ASN A 244 -21.57 15.47 4.61
CA ASN A 244 -22.99 15.13 4.76
C ASN A 244 -23.94 16.29 4.42
N GLY A 245 -23.44 17.37 3.82
CA GLY A 245 -24.24 18.56 3.52
C GLY A 245 -24.54 19.43 4.75
N GLU A 246 -23.92 19.16 5.90
CA GLU A 246 -24.01 19.97 7.10
C GLU A 246 -23.26 21.30 6.96
N PHE A 247 -23.64 22.29 7.77
CA PHE A 247 -22.91 23.56 7.80
C PHE A 247 -21.63 23.43 8.62
N LEU A 248 -20.49 23.73 8.01
CA LEU A 248 -19.21 23.86 8.70
C LEU A 248 -18.98 25.32 9.09
N PRO A 249 -18.84 25.64 10.38
CA PRO A 249 -18.64 27.01 10.83
C PRO A 249 -17.24 27.54 10.46
N ALA A 250 -17.15 28.86 10.33
CA ALA A 250 -15.87 29.56 10.22
C ALA A 250 -15.07 29.44 11.54
N ASN A 251 -13.75 29.55 11.45
CA ASN A 251 -12.81 29.49 12.58
C ASN A 251 -12.93 28.21 13.44
N ARG A 252 -13.16 27.06 12.79
CA ARG A 252 -13.11 25.74 13.44
C ARG A 252 -11.68 25.19 13.47
N CYS A 253 -11.41 24.41 14.50
CA CYS A 253 -10.21 23.59 14.58
C CYS A 253 -10.49 22.24 13.90
N ILE A 254 -9.54 21.75 13.12
CA ILE A 254 -9.59 20.47 12.42
C ILE A 254 -8.46 19.60 12.97
N PHE A 255 -8.78 18.39 13.39
CA PHE A 255 -7.83 17.41 13.90
C PHE A 255 -7.67 16.25 12.89
N PRO A 256 -6.46 15.68 12.75
CA PRO A 256 -5.26 15.96 13.56
C PRO A 256 -4.52 17.28 13.24
N ASP A 257 -4.80 17.90 12.09
CA ASP A 257 -4.05 19.05 11.52
C ASP A 257 -3.70 20.18 12.50
N ASP A 258 -4.63 20.57 13.37
CA ASP A 258 -4.48 21.71 14.28
C ASP A 258 -4.01 21.32 15.69
N TRP A 259 -3.75 20.03 15.95
CA TRP A 259 -3.34 19.57 17.28
C TRP A 259 -2.12 20.31 17.79
N ARG A 260 -1.10 20.48 16.94
CA ARG A 260 0.13 21.19 17.31
C ARG A 260 -0.13 22.64 17.73
N PHE A 261 -1.02 23.35 17.03
CA PHE A 261 -1.40 24.71 17.39
C PHE A 261 -2.11 24.76 18.75
N LYS A 262 -2.89 23.72 19.06
CA LYS A 262 -3.60 23.58 20.34
C LYS A 262 -2.73 23.14 21.51
N ALA A 263 -1.72 22.33 21.25
CA ALA A 263 -0.71 21.93 22.23
C ALA A 263 0.33 23.03 22.55
N GLY A 264 0.17 24.24 21.99
CA GLY A 264 1.02 25.39 22.29
C GLY A 264 2.18 25.61 21.32
N GLY A 265 2.20 24.93 20.17
CA GLY A 265 3.17 25.15 19.09
C GLY A 265 2.92 26.46 18.31
N GLY A 266 4.00 27.08 17.80
CA GLY A 266 3.94 28.30 17.00
C GLY A 266 3.36 28.10 15.60
N VAL A 267 2.81 29.17 15.01
CA VAL A 267 2.35 29.17 13.61
C VAL A 267 3.56 29.26 12.67
N GLY A 268 3.79 28.23 11.84
CA GLY A 268 4.83 28.24 10.79
C GLY A 268 6.06 27.35 11.05
N ASP A 269 6.08 26.59 12.15
CA ASP A 269 7.11 25.59 12.41
C ASP A 269 6.85 24.32 11.57
N SER A 270 7.87 23.78 10.91
CA SER A 270 7.71 22.62 10.00
C SER A 270 7.38 21.34 10.78
N LEU A 271 6.59 20.43 10.20
CA LEU A 271 6.28 19.09 10.74
C LEU A 271 7.54 18.24 11.00
N ASN A 272 8.67 18.59 10.37
CA ASN A 272 9.92 17.82 10.37
C ASN A 272 11.01 18.43 11.27
N ASP A 273 10.67 19.31 12.23
CA ASP A 273 11.66 19.90 13.14
C ASP A 273 11.64 19.21 14.53
N PRO A 274 12.54 18.24 14.79
CA PRO A 274 12.63 17.53 16.06
C PRO A 274 13.21 18.39 17.21
N ALA A 275 13.64 19.63 16.97
CA ALA A 275 14.35 20.44 17.96
C ALA A 275 13.44 21.35 18.82
N LEU A 276 12.11 21.30 18.65
CA LEU A 276 11.22 22.36 19.13
C LEU A 276 9.92 21.90 19.81
N VAL A 277 9.96 20.93 20.74
CA VAL A 277 8.93 20.81 21.81
C VAL A 277 9.55 20.14 23.05
N ALA A 278 9.46 20.74 24.23
CA ALA A 278 9.87 20.08 25.49
C ALA A 278 9.04 20.59 26.68
N GLY A 279 7.76 20.92 26.48
CA GLY A 279 7.05 21.82 27.41
C GLY A 279 5.83 21.29 28.15
N PHE A 280 4.94 20.50 27.52
CA PHE A 280 3.54 20.49 28.01
C PHE A 280 2.81 19.16 27.94
N ALA A 281 3.54 18.06 27.74
CA ALA A 281 2.95 16.95 27.03
C ALA A 281 3.33 15.56 27.60
N GLU A 282 4.26 15.49 28.54
CA GLU A 282 4.63 14.24 29.22
C GLU A 282 3.47 13.64 30.06
N ASP A 283 2.49 14.45 30.50
CA ASP A 283 1.31 14.01 31.27
C ASP A 283 0.11 13.56 30.40
N SER A 284 0.27 13.48 29.07
CA SER A 284 -0.85 13.28 28.13
C SER A 284 -1.27 11.84 27.93
N ARG A 285 -0.75 10.90 28.72
CA ARG A 285 -1.16 9.50 28.61
C ARG A 285 -2.54 9.36 29.28
N PRO A 286 -3.55 8.79 28.62
CA PRO A 286 -4.47 7.93 29.36
C PRO A 286 -3.57 6.90 30.07
N ASN A 287 -3.78 6.64 31.35
CA ASN A 287 -3.04 5.58 32.07
C ASN A 287 -3.37 4.24 31.38
N PHE A 288 -2.64 3.95 30.31
CA PHE A 288 -2.60 2.67 29.64
C PHE A 288 -1.50 1.91 30.36
N ASP A 289 -1.89 0.82 31.00
CA ASP A 289 -1.00 -0.08 31.73
C ASP A 289 0.10 -0.61 30.78
N THR A 290 1.28 0.00 30.84
CA THR A 290 2.47 -0.42 30.08
C THR A 290 3.41 -1.31 30.90
N ASP A 291 2.94 -1.97 31.96
CA ASP A 291 3.83 -2.66 32.92
C ASP A 291 4.59 -3.88 32.37
N GLU A 292 4.39 -4.32 31.11
CA GLU A 292 5.05 -5.55 30.62
C GLU A 292 6.22 -5.40 29.64
N TYR A 293 6.52 -4.26 29.01
CA TYR A 293 7.58 -4.25 27.96
C TYR A 293 8.64 -3.15 27.92
N PHE A 294 8.55 -2.04 28.66
CA PHE A 294 9.58 -0.99 28.61
C PHE A 294 10.04 -0.56 30.00
N ASN A 295 11.00 -1.33 30.51
CA ASN A 295 11.58 -1.18 31.84
C ASN A 295 12.82 -0.25 31.79
N ASP A 296 12.69 0.95 31.22
CA ASP A 296 13.80 1.90 31.12
C ASP A 296 13.45 3.31 31.62
N ASP A 297 14.45 3.91 32.27
CA ASP A 297 14.45 5.15 33.03
C ASP A 297 13.95 6.38 32.22
N PRO A 298 12.88 7.07 32.64
CA PRO A 298 12.29 8.20 31.91
C PRO A 298 13.22 9.41 31.79
N ALA A 299 14.34 9.46 32.52
CA ALA A 299 15.23 10.62 32.54
C ALA A 299 16.27 10.67 31.40
N THR A 300 16.37 9.65 30.53
CA THR A 300 17.44 9.58 29.52
C THR A 300 17.01 9.32 28.08
N ASP A 301 15.71 9.15 27.81
CA ASP A 301 15.23 8.84 26.47
C ASP A 301 14.61 10.07 25.77
N PRO A 302 15.15 10.54 24.63
CA PRO A 302 14.50 11.58 23.82
C PRO A 302 13.15 11.17 23.21
N MET A 303 12.68 9.93 23.42
CA MET A 303 11.40 9.40 22.94
C MET A 303 10.13 9.96 23.62
N PHE A 304 10.23 10.90 24.58
CA PHE A 304 9.07 11.46 25.29
C PHE A 304 8.63 12.87 24.84
N VAL A 305 9.07 13.32 23.67
CA VAL A 305 8.68 14.61 23.10
C VAL A 305 7.43 14.48 22.24
N ILE A 306 6.28 14.93 22.77
CA ILE A 306 5.06 15.15 21.97
C ILE A 306 5.32 16.18 20.88
N ASN A 307 5.05 15.78 19.65
CA ASN A 307 5.22 16.52 18.43
C ASN A 307 3.95 16.36 17.56
N ALA A 308 4.00 16.76 16.29
CA ALA A 308 2.83 16.69 15.41
C ALA A 308 2.35 15.25 15.15
N TRP A 309 3.18 14.25 15.42
CA TRP A 309 2.89 12.83 15.30
C TRP A 309 2.18 12.24 16.53
N ASP A 310 1.92 13.05 17.55
CA ASP A 310 1.28 12.70 18.83
C ASP A 310 -0.13 13.33 18.96
N ALA A 311 -0.86 13.44 17.85
CA ALA A 311 -2.20 14.03 17.82
C ALA A 311 -3.27 12.94 17.98
N PRO A 312 -3.73 12.57 19.19
CA PRO A 312 -4.53 11.35 19.41
C PRO A 312 -5.93 11.49 18.81
N MET A 313 -6.11 11.09 17.55
CA MET A 313 -7.43 10.98 16.96
C MET A 313 -8.21 9.86 17.67
N PRO A 314 -9.48 10.12 18.06
CA PRO A 314 -10.32 9.07 18.59
C PRO A 314 -10.59 8.04 17.48
N PRO A 315 -10.54 6.73 17.75
CA PRO A 315 -10.80 5.70 16.73
C PRO A 315 -12.20 5.88 16.12
N ALA A 316 -12.28 5.86 14.79
CA ALA A 316 -13.52 5.81 14.03
C ALA A 316 -13.67 4.43 13.37
N LEU A 317 -14.89 3.92 13.25
CA LEU A 317 -15.15 2.64 12.61
C LEU A 317 -15.21 2.84 11.10
N VAL A 318 -14.33 2.20 10.36
CA VAL A 318 -14.26 2.25 8.90
C VAL A 318 -14.80 0.95 8.34
N SER A 319 -15.66 1.04 7.33
CA SER A 319 -16.12 -0.10 6.55
C SER A 319 -15.70 0.09 5.10
N PHE A 320 -14.92 -0.85 4.58
CA PHE A 320 -14.50 -0.91 3.20
C PHE A 320 -15.37 -1.92 2.43
N GLU A 321 -15.86 -1.53 1.26
CA GLU A 321 -16.67 -2.37 0.38
C GLU A 321 -16.12 -2.33 -1.05
N LEU A 322 -15.68 -3.48 -1.52
CA LEU A 322 -15.12 -3.65 -2.86
C LEU A 322 -16.21 -4.17 -3.81
N SER A 323 -16.23 -3.60 -5.02
CA SER A 323 -17.04 -4.08 -6.13
C SER A 323 -16.19 -4.25 -7.39
N GLY A 324 -16.61 -5.13 -8.29
CA GLY A 324 -15.81 -5.53 -9.46
C GLY A 324 -14.83 -6.64 -9.13
N SER A 325 -13.68 -6.64 -9.79
CA SER A 325 -12.63 -7.65 -9.59
C SER A 325 -11.92 -7.47 -8.24
N GLY A 326 -11.30 -8.54 -7.76
CA GLY A 326 -10.42 -8.55 -6.60
C GLY A 326 -11.07 -8.85 -5.24
N PHE A 327 -10.29 -8.65 -4.19
CA PHE A 327 -10.65 -8.84 -2.79
C PHE A 327 -9.85 -7.91 -1.88
N LEU A 328 -10.34 -7.75 -0.65
CA LEU A 328 -9.72 -6.97 0.41
C LEU A 328 -9.02 -7.88 1.43
N ARG A 329 -7.91 -7.40 1.98
CA ARG A 329 -7.27 -7.99 3.15
C ARG A 329 -6.98 -6.90 4.20
N PRO A 330 -7.05 -7.23 5.50
CA PRO A 330 -6.53 -6.34 6.51
C PRO A 330 -5.05 -6.07 6.26
N THR A 331 -4.61 -4.87 6.60
CA THR A 331 -3.21 -4.46 6.47
C THR A 331 -2.54 -4.51 7.83
N ASP A 332 -1.34 -5.06 7.90
CA ASP A 332 -0.51 -4.90 9.09
C ASP A 332 0.13 -3.51 9.05
N LYS A 333 0.05 -2.80 10.17
CA LYS A 333 0.69 -1.49 10.32
C LYS A 333 2.22 -1.59 10.18
N ASP A 334 2.83 -2.72 10.54
CA ASP A 334 4.28 -2.96 10.38
C ASP A 334 4.70 -3.13 8.91
N ASP A 335 3.79 -3.58 8.04
CA ASP A 335 4.05 -3.69 6.59
C ASP A 335 4.10 -2.30 5.93
N VAL A 336 3.38 -1.32 6.47
CA VAL A 336 3.32 0.05 5.95
C VAL A 336 4.33 0.95 6.64
N TYR A 337 4.48 0.83 7.95
CA TYR A 337 5.37 1.66 8.77
C TYR A 337 6.42 0.81 9.47
N PRO A 338 7.41 0.28 8.72
CA PRO A 338 8.36 -0.65 9.28
C PRO A 338 9.15 -0.03 10.43
N ILE A 339 9.09 -0.69 11.59
CA ILE A 339 9.84 -0.34 12.79
C ILE A 339 11.31 -0.74 12.58
N THR A 340 12.10 0.16 11.99
CA THR A 340 13.56 0.01 11.88
C THR A 340 14.29 0.73 13.03
N ALA A 341 15.52 0.32 13.37
CA ALA A 341 16.32 1.01 14.41
C ALA A 341 16.56 2.51 14.13
N SER A 342 16.42 2.94 12.86
CA SER A 342 16.43 4.35 12.43
C SER A 342 15.07 5.05 12.51
N ASN A 343 13.96 4.30 12.49
CA ASN A 343 12.59 4.82 12.58
C ASN A 343 12.06 4.82 14.03
N ILE A 344 12.52 3.91 14.89
CA ILE A 344 12.23 3.87 16.33
C ILE A 344 12.60 5.18 17.02
N THR A 345 13.70 5.82 16.61
CA THR A 345 14.13 7.10 17.21
C THR A 345 13.26 8.29 16.80
N ASN A 346 12.34 8.12 15.84
CA ASN A 346 11.54 9.21 15.31
C ASN A 346 10.08 9.22 15.82
N ASN A 347 9.50 8.09 16.27
CA ASN A 347 8.15 8.11 16.84
C ASN A 347 7.73 6.78 17.54
N PRO A 348 7.62 6.71 18.88
CA PRO A 348 7.09 5.56 19.62
C PRO A 348 5.58 5.31 19.45
N LEU A 349 4.84 6.23 18.82
CA LEU A 349 3.39 6.10 18.59
C LEU A 349 3.01 5.50 17.23
N TYR A 350 3.99 4.97 16.48
CA TYR A 350 3.74 3.83 15.58
C TYR A 350 3.61 2.52 16.38
N SER A 351 3.29 2.59 17.68
CA SER A 351 2.87 1.43 18.44
C SER A 351 1.73 0.77 17.67
N THR A 352 1.96 -0.46 17.23
CA THR A 352 1.07 -1.20 16.34
C THR A 352 -0.28 -1.49 16.96
N ARG A 353 -0.52 -1.15 18.22
CA ARG A 353 -1.67 -1.61 18.99
C ARG A 353 -2.60 -0.47 19.39
N ILE A 354 -3.89 -0.69 19.16
CA ILE A 354 -4.98 -0.01 19.88
C ILE A 354 -4.91 -0.54 21.32
N PRO A 355 -4.56 0.29 22.32
CA PRO A 355 -4.62 -0.14 23.69
C PRO A 355 -6.06 -0.49 24.06
N ALA A 356 -6.22 -1.40 25.02
CA ALA A 356 -7.54 -1.78 25.48
C ALA A 356 -8.30 -0.57 26.11
N SER A 357 -9.06 0.18 25.32
CA SER A 357 -10.22 0.98 25.71
C SER A 357 -11.50 0.19 26.08
N ASP A 358 -11.98 0.35 27.31
CA ASP A 358 -13.33 -0.06 27.77
C ASP A 358 -14.49 0.61 26.98
N MET A 359 -14.16 1.50 26.03
CA MET A 359 -15.07 2.38 25.32
C MET A 359 -15.53 1.83 23.98
N ILE A 360 -14.91 0.75 23.50
CA ILE A 360 -15.35 0.01 22.33
C ILE A 360 -16.01 -1.25 22.86
N ALA A 361 -17.33 -1.33 22.76
CA ALA A 361 -18.07 -2.44 23.32
C ALA A 361 -17.52 -3.78 22.79
N PRO A 362 -17.12 -4.73 23.66
CA PRO A 362 -16.62 -6.02 23.20
C PRO A 362 -17.67 -6.83 22.44
N ILE A 363 -18.94 -6.47 22.62
CA ILE A 363 -20.10 -7.07 21.95
C ILE A 363 -21.07 -5.94 21.58
N ASN A 364 -21.13 -5.55 20.31
CA ASN A 364 -22.26 -4.76 19.82
C ASN A 364 -23.43 -5.70 19.55
N ALA A 365 -24.59 -5.47 20.17
CA ALA A 365 -25.77 -6.33 19.99
C ALA A 365 -26.30 -6.40 18.55
N ASP A 366 -25.85 -5.49 17.69
CA ASP A 366 -26.19 -5.40 16.26
C ASP A 366 -25.15 -6.07 15.34
N LEU A 367 -24.03 -6.59 15.89
CA LEU A 367 -22.93 -7.22 15.15
C LEU A 367 -22.69 -8.63 15.72
N SER A 368 -22.65 -9.66 14.88
CA SER A 368 -22.61 -11.07 15.32
C SER A 368 -21.23 -11.59 15.76
N GLY A 369 -20.29 -10.72 16.10
CA GLY A 369 -18.91 -11.07 16.46
C GLY A 369 -18.34 -10.22 17.61
N TYR A 370 -17.28 -10.72 18.24
CA TYR A 370 -16.49 -9.95 19.21
C TYR A 370 -15.81 -8.79 18.46
N GLN A 371 -16.05 -7.55 18.89
CA GLN A 371 -15.26 -6.41 18.38
C GLN A 371 -13.93 -6.25 19.12
N TRP A 372 -13.72 -6.99 20.23
CA TRP A 372 -12.64 -6.71 21.17
C TRP A 372 -12.35 -7.86 22.16
N ASP A 373 -11.10 -8.34 22.26
CA ASP A 373 -10.64 -9.28 23.31
C ASP A 373 -9.13 -9.13 23.67
N GLY A 374 -8.53 -7.93 23.52
CA GLY A 374 -7.13 -7.68 23.92
C GLY A 374 -6.44 -6.55 23.15
N ASP A 375 -5.10 -6.53 23.20
CA ASP A 375 -4.23 -5.70 22.35
C ASP A 375 -4.56 -5.98 20.87
N TYR A 376 -5.10 -4.98 20.17
CA TYR A 376 -5.49 -5.13 18.78
C TYR A 376 -4.51 -4.40 17.88
N GLU A 377 -3.92 -5.09 16.91
CA GLU A 377 -3.09 -4.43 15.92
C GLU A 377 -3.95 -3.52 15.04
N PHE A 378 -3.54 -2.26 14.87
CA PHE A 378 -4.24 -1.32 13.99
C PHE A 378 -4.44 -1.97 12.63
N TRP A 379 -5.64 -1.76 12.08
CA TRP A 379 -6.04 -2.23 10.76
C TRP A 379 -6.10 -3.75 10.56
N THR A 380 -6.02 -4.53 11.65
CA THR A 380 -6.50 -5.90 11.61
C THR A 380 -8.02 -5.94 11.44
N ASP A 381 -8.53 -7.02 10.85
CA ASP A 381 -9.95 -7.14 10.47
C ASP A 381 -10.83 -7.50 11.68
N LEU A 382 -11.93 -6.77 11.83
CA LEU A 382 -12.93 -7.10 12.84
C LEU A 382 -13.63 -8.41 12.43
N ALA A 383 -14.17 -9.16 13.40
CA ALA A 383 -14.82 -10.46 13.17
C ALA A 383 -16.13 -10.42 12.32
N ASP A 384 -16.34 -9.36 11.55
CA ASP A 384 -17.50 -9.06 10.72
C ASP A 384 -17.06 -8.75 9.28
N HIS A 385 -16.45 -9.75 8.63
CA HIS A 385 -16.14 -9.74 7.21
C HIS A 385 -17.19 -10.47 6.38
N GLY A 386 -17.21 -10.17 5.09
CA GLY A 386 -18.00 -10.91 4.11
C GLY A 386 -17.58 -12.38 3.97
N PRO A 387 -18.27 -13.18 3.15
CA PRO A 387 -17.77 -14.51 2.80
C PRO A 387 -16.39 -14.38 2.14
N GLU A 388 -15.50 -15.33 2.43
CA GLU A 388 -14.21 -15.43 1.76
C GLU A 388 -14.41 -15.47 0.24
N VAL A 389 -13.64 -14.66 -0.47
CA VAL A 389 -13.62 -14.62 -1.92
C VAL A 389 -12.75 -15.77 -2.42
N LEU A 390 -13.28 -16.54 -3.37
CA LEU A 390 -12.51 -17.56 -4.06
C LEU A 390 -11.98 -16.99 -5.36
N SER A 391 -10.69 -17.19 -5.63
CA SER A 391 -10.10 -16.88 -6.93
C SER A 391 -10.39 -17.99 -7.92
N CYS A 392 -10.96 -17.64 -9.08
CA CYS A 392 -11.33 -18.54 -10.16
C CYS A 392 -11.57 -17.75 -11.45
N ALA A 393 -11.55 -18.42 -12.61
CA ALA A 393 -12.01 -17.81 -13.85
C ALA A 393 -13.54 -17.92 -13.99
N GLY A 394 -14.19 -16.75 -14.03
CA GLY A 394 -15.62 -16.63 -14.29
C GLY A 394 -16.45 -16.20 -13.08
N PRO A 395 -17.75 -15.95 -13.29
CA PRO A 395 -18.58 -15.28 -12.30
C PRO A 395 -18.83 -16.13 -11.05
N ASN A 396 -18.60 -15.52 -9.88
CA ASN A 396 -18.92 -16.05 -8.55
C ASN A 396 -20.41 -16.47 -8.45
N PRO A 397 -20.76 -17.65 -7.87
CA PRO A 397 -19.90 -18.54 -7.08
C PRO A 397 -19.26 -19.70 -7.84
N CYS A 398 -17.94 -19.82 -7.70
CA CYS A 398 -17.15 -20.97 -8.10
C CYS A 398 -17.21 -22.07 -7.03
N THR A 399 -17.44 -23.32 -7.42
CA THR A 399 -17.44 -24.47 -6.49
C THR A 399 -16.04 -24.99 -6.15
N ASP A 400 -15.05 -24.70 -6.98
CA ASP A 400 -13.68 -25.26 -6.89
C ASP A 400 -12.58 -24.18 -6.93
N GLY A 401 -12.89 -22.93 -6.56
CA GLY A 401 -11.91 -21.82 -6.57
C GLY A 401 -10.89 -21.90 -5.44
N VAL A 402 -9.76 -21.21 -5.60
CA VAL A 402 -8.68 -21.13 -4.60
C VAL A 402 -9.06 -20.12 -3.52
N PRO A 403 -9.02 -20.49 -2.22
CA PRO A 403 -9.25 -19.55 -1.13
C PRO A 403 -8.20 -18.43 -1.16
N THR A 404 -8.65 -17.18 -1.26
CA THR A 404 -7.75 -16.01 -1.29
C THR A 404 -7.34 -15.54 0.11
N GLY A 405 -8.05 -15.99 1.15
CA GLY A 405 -7.97 -15.39 2.49
C GLY A 405 -8.53 -13.96 2.56
N GLY A 406 -9.15 -13.45 1.49
CA GLY A 406 -9.67 -12.11 1.37
C GLY A 406 -11.20 -12.02 1.29
N TYR A 407 -11.71 -10.80 1.36
CA TYR A 407 -13.15 -10.50 1.50
C TYR A 407 -13.59 -9.35 0.60
N LEU A 408 -14.87 -9.28 0.21
CA LEU A 408 -15.41 -8.09 -0.46
C LEU A 408 -15.72 -6.94 0.52
N TYR A 409 -15.67 -7.24 1.81
CA TYR A 409 -16.07 -6.35 2.87
C TYR A 409 -15.22 -6.59 4.10
N THR A 410 -14.60 -5.53 4.63
CA THR A 410 -13.82 -5.55 5.87
C THR A 410 -14.11 -4.30 6.68
N LYS A 411 -13.96 -4.42 8.01
CA LYS A 411 -14.05 -3.29 8.93
C LYS A 411 -12.81 -3.19 9.78
N VAL A 412 -12.33 -1.96 9.94
CA VAL A 412 -11.18 -1.64 10.77
C VAL A 412 -11.45 -0.37 11.57
N TYR A 413 -10.68 -0.13 12.61
CA TYR A 413 -10.65 1.17 13.28
C TYR A 413 -9.54 2.05 12.71
N THR A 414 -9.80 3.36 12.65
CA THR A 414 -8.73 4.32 12.40
C THR A 414 -7.70 4.30 13.51
N ASP A 415 -6.48 4.66 13.17
CA ASP A 415 -5.42 4.84 14.13
C ASP A 415 -5.45 6.19 14.83
N ASN A 416 -4.42 6.42 15.64
CA ASN A 416 -4.22 7.68 16.36
C ASN A 416 -3.96 8.88 15.44
N HIS A 417 -3.75 8.70 14.15
CA HIS A 417 -3.69 9.79 13.16
C HIS A 417 -5.01 9.98 12.41
N GLY A 418 -6.02 9.16 12.72
CA GLY A 418 -7.28 9.13 11.98
C GLY A 418 -7.16 8.37 10.66
N GLU A 419 -6.16 7.51 10.51
CA GLU A 419 -5.92 6.75 9.28
C GLU A 419 -6.38 5.30 9.41
N ALA A 420 -6.96 4.76 8.35
CA ALA A 420 -7.30 3.35 8.21
C ALA A 420 -6.82 2.85 6.86
N MET A 421 -6.23 1.66 6.81
CA MET A 421 -5.71 1.10 5.57
C MET A 421 -6.18 -0.33 5.35
N THR A 422 -6.23 -0.74 4.09
CA THR A 422 -6.54 -2.11 3.67
C THR A 422 -5.80 -2.42 2.37
N TRP A 423 -5.43 -3.68 2.18
CA TRP A 423 -4.89 -4.18 0.92
C TRP A 423 -6.04 -4.49 -0.04
N ILE A 424 -5.92 -4.05 -1.28
CA ILE A 424 -6.75 -4.50 -2.40
C ILE A 424 -5.87 -5.35 -3.31
N ASN A 425 -6.35 -6.52 -3.70
CA ASN A 425 -5.67 -7.38 -4.66
C ASN A 425 -6.64 -7.77 -5.77
N GLY A 426 -6.21 -7.66 -7.03
CA GLY A 426 -7.08 -7.84 -8.20
C GLY A 426 -7.45 -9.29 -8.50
N ASP A 427 -6.86 -10.25 -7.81
CA ASP A 427 -6.82 -11.67 -8.18
C ASP A 427 -8.13 -12.46 -7.94
N ALA A 428 -9.29 -11.88 -8.23
CA ALA A 428 -10.60 -12.55 -8.19
C ALA A 428 -11.61 -11.90 -9.14
N ASP A 429 -12.64 -12.64 -9.56
CA ASP A 429 -13.71 -12.16 -10.46
C ASP A 429 -13.16 -11.42 -11.71
N LEU A 430 -12.16 -12.02 -12.34
CA LEU A 430 -11.46 -11.47 -13.50
C LEU A 430 -12.29 -11.62 -14.79
N ASP A 431 -12.20 -10.62 -15.67
CA ASP A 431 -12.74 -10.64 -17.03
C ASP A 431 -11.68 -11.15 -18.02
N PHE A 432 -11.99 -12.24 -18.72
CA PHE A 432 -11.15 -12.84 -19.75
C PHE A 432 -11.64 -12.51 -21.17
N GLY A 433 -12.58 -11.57 -21.32
CA GLY A 433 -13.19 -11.22 -22.59
C GLY A 433 -12.22 -10.69 -23.65
N ASP A 434 -11.15 -10.04 -23.22
CA ASP A 434 -10.08 -9.50 -24.09
C ASP A 434 -8.93 -10.50 -24.31
N CYS A 435 -8.95 -11.64 -23.61
CA CYS A 435 -8.00 -12.72 -23.87
C CYS A 435 -8.35 -13.44 -25.16
N ALA A 436 -7.33 -13.99 -25.84
CA ALA A 436 -7.53 -14.73 -27.08
C ALA A 436 -8.32 -16.01 -26.80
N ALA A 437 -9.62 -15.98 -27.08
CA ALA A 437 -10.51 -17.13 -27.03
C ALA A 437 -10.77 -17.69 -28.43
N THR A 438 -9.72 -17.99 -29.21
CA THR A 438 -9.95 -18.54 -30.56
C THR A 438 -8.84 -19.46 -31.05
N ALA A 439 -9.29 -20.62 -31.53
CA ALA A 439 -8.55 -21.52 -32.41
C ALA A 439 -8.18 -20.82 -33.74
N ASP A 440 -6.88 -20.76 -33.98
CA ASP A 440 -6.07 -20.45 -35.17
C ASP A 440 -6.68 -19.95 -36.49
N ASP A 441 -5.89 -19.05 -37.08
CA ASP A 441 -5.75 -18.88 -38.52
C ASP A 441 -5.18 -20.16 -39.17
N ALA A 442 -5.80 -20.58 -40.27
CA ALA A 442 -5.41 -21.80 -40.98
C ALA A 442 -3.97 -21.72 -41.56
N GLY A 443 -2.98 -22.16 -40.78
CA GLY A 443 -1.57 -22.16 -41.16
C GLY A 443 -0.59 -22.27 -40.01
N ASP A 444 -1.02 -21.96 -38.79
CA ASP A 444 -0.17 -22.01 -37.61
C ASP A 444 0.08 -23.45 -37.12
N THR A 445 1.27 -23.67 -36.56
CA THR A 445 1.72 -24.97 -36.05
C THR A 445 1.28 -25.22 -34.60
N VAL A 446 0.69 -24.23 -33.93
CA VAL A 446 0.25 -24.27 -32.54
C VAL A 446 -1.13 -23.63 -32.46
N VAL A 447 -2.16 -24.46 -32.25
CA VAL A 447 -3.57 -24.05 -32.19
C VAL A 447 -4.06 -24.08 -30.74
N LEU A 448 -4.71 -23.03 -30.26
CA LEU A 448 -5.46 -23.08 -29.00
C LEU A 448 -6.79 -23.83 -29.18
N LEU A 449 -6.97 -24.97 -28.51
CA LEU A 449 -8.21 -25.76 -28.56
C LEU A 449 -9.25 -25.30 -27.54
N SER A 450 -8.82 -24.94 -26.32
CA SER A 450 -9.69 -24.48 -25.24
C SER A 450 -8.92 -23.75 -24.15
N GLY A 451 -9.62 -22.94 -23.35
CA GLY A 451 -9.05 -22.09 -22.31
C GLY A 451 -8.88 -20.65 -22.76
N TYR A 452 -8.22 -19.84 -21.93
CA TYR A 452 -7.91 -18.44 -22.22
C TYR A 452 -6.40 -18.24 -22.22
N ILE A 453 -5.90 -17.49 -23.19
CA ILE A 453 -4.52 -17.01 -23.22
C ILE A 453 -4.56 -15.49 -23.30
N CYS A 454 -3.98 -14.86 -22.30
CA CYS A 454 -3.91 -13.42 -22.18
C CYS A 454 -2.47 -12.98 -22.44
N ALA A 455 -2.28 -11.89 -23.20
CA ALA A 455 -0.96 -11.29 -23.34
C ALA A 455 -0.64 -10.47 -22.07
N ASN A 456 0.64 -10.29 -21.76
CA ASN A 456 1.06 -9.37 -20.70
C ASN A 456 0.50 -7.95 -21.00
N GLY A 457 -0.11 -7.33 -20.00
CA GLY A 457 -0.78 -6.03 -20.08
C GLY A 457 -2.23 -6.08 -20.56
N THR A 458 -2.81 -7.28 -20.81
CA THR A 458 -4.23 -7.41 -21.15
C THR A 458 -5.08 -6.95 -19.97
N ALA A 459 -6.14 -6.18 -20.21
CA ALA A 459 -7.06 -5.75 -19.16
C ALA A 459 -7.83 -6.96 -18.60
N MET A 460 -7.90 -7.07 -17.27
CA MET A 460 -8.49 -8.23 -16.57
C MET A 460 -9.67 -7.86 -15.68
N GLY A 461 -10.05 -6.58 -15.65
CA GLY A 461 -11.17 -6.09 -14.85
C GLY A 461 -10.86 -4.77 -14.16
N GLU A 462 -11.87 -4.28 -13.46
CA GLU A 462 -11.84 -3.02 -12.72
C GLU A 462 -12.32 -3.30 -11.29
N SER A 463 -11.65 -2.71 -10.30
CA SER A 463 -12.14 -2.62 -8.93
C SER A 463 -12.65 -1.22 -8.65
N ALA A 464 -13.74 -1.13 -7.91
CA ALA A 464 -14.21 0.11 -7.29
C ALA A 464 -14.33 -0.10 -5.78
N LEU A 465 -13.57 0.68 -5.02
CA LEU A 465 -13.58 0.65 -3.55
C LEU A 465 -14.38 1.83 -3.01
N ASN A 466 -15.40 1.51 -2.22
CA ASN A 466 -16.14 2.45 -1.42
C ASN A 466 -15.75 2.31 0.05
N ALA A 467 -15.78 3.44 0.78
CA ALA A 467 -15.53 3.41 2.21
C ALA A 467 -16.48 4.33 2.97
N SER A 468 -16.93 3.84 4.12
CA SER A 468 -17.79 4.59 5.03
C SER A 468 -17.19 4.65 6.42
N VAL A 469 -17.39 5.77 7.11
CA VAL A 469 -16.86 6.00 8.45
C VAL A 469 -18.02 6.30 9.39
N ASP A 470 -18.10 5.54 10.47
CA ASP A 470 -19.11 5.68 11.51
C ASP A 470 -18.49 6.04 12.86
N TYR A 471 -19.31 6.69 13.68
CA TYR A 471 -18.99 6.99 15.06
C TYR A 471 -18.97 5.69 15.87
N PRO A 472 -17.99 5.47 16.75
CA PRO A 472 -17.97 4.29 17.60
C PRO A 472 -19.16 4.30 18.58
N ASP A 473 -19.86 3.17 18.67
CA ASP A 473 -20.99 2.88 19.57
C ASP A 473 -22.24 3.79 19.48
N LYS A 474 -23.41 3.13 19.43
CA LYS A 474 -24.76 3.74 19.48
C LYS A 474 -24.91 4.95 18.54
N ARG A 475 -25.21 4.68 17.26
CA ARG A 475 -25.56 5.63 16.20
C ARG A 475 -26.33 6.87 16.70
N LYS A 476 -25.64 8.00 16.81
CA LYS A 476 -26.27 9.30 17.09
C LYS A 476 -26.04 10.34 16.02
N HIS A 477 -24.99 10.15 15.23
CA HIS A 477 -24.73 10.89 14.01
C HIS A 477 -24.76 9.93 12.82
N PHE A 478 -24.92 10.47 11.62
CA PHE A 478 -24.88 9.66 10.40
C PHE A 478 -23.43 9.34 10.04
N ALA A 479 -23.20 8.12 9.56
CA ALA A 479 -21.95 7.76 8.92
C ALA A 479 -21.68 8.66 7.70
N ILE A 480 -20.41 8.88 7.40
CA ILE A 480 -19.94 9.62 6.22
C ILE A 480 -19.45 8.62 5.18
N GLN A 481 -19.70 8.91 3.91
CA GLN A 481 -19.15 8.16 2.79
C GLN A 481 -17.98 8.95 2.21
N ALA A 482 -16.88 8.26 1.94
CA ALA A 482 -15.80 8.80 1.13
C ALA A 482 -16.19 8.77 -0.36
N ASP A 483 -15.50 9.55 -1.17
CA ASP A 483 -15.56 9.38 -2.62
C ASP A 483 -14.91 8.03 -3.01
N GLU A 484 -15.45 7.41 -4.06
CA GLU A 484 -15.00 6.11 -4.57
C GLU A 484 -13.62 6.22 -5.25
N VAL A 485 -12.80 5.18 -5.11
CA VAL A 485 -11.53 5.03 -5.84
C VAL A 485 -11.55 3.80 -6.74
N THR A 486 -10.78 3.83 -7.83
CA THR A 486 -10.84 2.80 -8.88
C THR A 486 -9.46 2.24 -9.24
N ILE A 487 -9.41 0.97 -9.65
CA ILE A 487 -8.19 0.30 -10.08
C ILE A 487 -8.47 -0.50 -11.35
N ASP A 488 -7.74 -0.24 -12.42
CA ASP A 488 -7.73 -1.07 -13.63
C ASP A 488 -6.62 -2.12 -13.54
N TRP A 489 -7.03 -3.39 -13.62
CA TRP A 489 -6.13 -4.52 -13.50
C TRP A 489 -5.67 -5.07 -14.84
N THR A 490 -4.44 -5.56 -14.87
CA THR A 490 -3.80 -6.14 -16.03
C THR A 490 -3.16 -7.48 -15.73
N TRP A 491 -3.09 -8.32 -16.76
CA TRP A 491 -2.47 -9.63 -16.70
C TRP A 491 -0.94 -9.53 -16.78
N GLY A 492 -0.20 -10.15 -15.86
CA GLY A 492 1.27 -10.23 -15.95
C GLY A 492 1.83 -11.56 -16.45
N GLY A 493 1.04 -12.63 -16.41
CA GLY A 493 1.50 -13.98 -16.73
C GLY A 493 1.65 -14.28 -18.23
N ILE A 494 2.36 -15.35 -18.55
CA ILE A 494 2.50 -15.88 -19.92
C ILE A 494 2.08 -17.35 -19.96
N LYS A 495 1.50 -17.78 -21.08
CA LYS A 495 1.24 -19.19 -21.41
C LYS A 495 1.59 -19.39 -22.87
N GLU A 496 2.73 -20.03 -23.13
CA GLU A 496 3.29 -20.17 -24.47
C GLU A 496 3.73 -21.60 -24.75
N VAL A 497 3.63 -22.01 -26.01
CA VAL A 497 4.10 -23.30 -26.51
C VAL A 497 5.03 -23.07 -27.68
N GLU A 498 6.24 -23.60 -27.59
CA GLU A 498 7.25 -23.52 -28.63
C GLU A 498 7.70 -24.91 -29.09
N VAL A 499 8.00 -25.05 -30.39
CA VAL A 499 8.68 -26.22 -30.96
C VAL A 499 10.14 -25.86 -31.22
N VAL A 500 11.04 -26.42 -30.41
CA VAL A 500 12.48 -26.16 -30.48
C VAL A 500 13.21 -27.28 -31.21
N ALA A 501 13.98 -26.94 -32.23
CA ALA A 501 14.78 -27.91 -32.96
C ALA A 501 15.91 -28.50 -32.08
N GLY A 502 16.04 -29.82 -32.07
CA GLY A 502 17.12 -30.51 -31.40
C GLY A 502 18.41 -30.57 -32.22
N ALA A 503 19.42 -31.27 -31.70
CA ALA A 503 20.75 -31.37 -32.33
C ALA A 503 20.77 -32.03 -33.73
N ALA A 504 19.66 -32.65 -34.16
CA ALA A 504 19.48 -33.16 -35.52
C ALA A 504 18.00 -33.02 -35.93
N ALA A 505 17.72 -32.98 -37.24
CA ALA A 505 16.39 -32.73 -37.82
C ALA A 505 15.27 -33.71 -37.38
N GLN A 506 15.64 -34.87 -36.86
CA GLN A 506 14.72 -35.88 -36.33
C GLN A 506 14.36 -35.69 -34.85
N PHE A 507 14.99 -34.73 -34.17
CA PHE A 507 14.80 -34.41 -32.76
C PHE A 507 14.14 -33.05 -32.65
N ASN A 508 12.96 -33.00 -32.02
CA ASN A 508 12.27 -31.76 -31.71
C ASN A 508 11.84 -31.79 -30.25
N TYR A 509 11.90 -30.65 -29.59
CA TYR A 509 11.36 -30.46 -28.26
C TYR A 509 10.07 -29.66 -28.36
N ILE A 510 9.08 -30.05 -27.59
CA ILE A 510 7.88 -29.25 -27.39
C ILE A 510 7.99 -28.71 -25.97
N VAL A 511 8.05 -27.40 -25.86
CA VAL A 511 8.23 -26.70 -24.59
C VAL A 511 6.98 -25.89 -24.31
N PHE A 512 6.38 -26.15 -23.16
CA PHE A 512 5.35 -25.30 -22.57
C PHE A 512 6.03 -24.41 -21.54
N SER A 513 5.93 -23.10 -21.75
CA SER A 513 6.42 -22.06 -20.85
C SER A 513 5.23 -21.36 -20.21
N VAL A 514 5.27 -21.23 -18.88
CA VAL A 514 4.22 -20.58 -18.11
C VAL A 514 4.82 -19.72 -17.00
N THR A 515 4.26 -18.55 -16.78
CA THR A 515 4.42 -17.80 -15.54
C THR A 515 3.07 -17.62 -14.88
N ASP A 516 3.07 -17.48 -13.56
CA ASP A 516 1.86 -17.07 -12.85
C ASP A 516 1.48 -15.63 -13.27
N ARG A 517 0.29 -15.20 -12.86
CA ARG A 517 -0.27 -13.86 -12.97
C ARG A 517 0.69 -12.76 -12.55
N ASP A 518 1.50 -13.04 -11.53
CA ASP A 518 2.57 -12.14 -11.06
C ASP A 518 3.75 -12.01 -12.03
N GLY A 519 3.81 -12.85 -13.07
CA GLY A 519 4.88 -12.89 -14.05
C GLY A 519 6.07 -13.76 -13.63
N PHE A 520 5.97 -14.49 -12.51
CA PHE A 520 7.06 -15.29 -11.95
C PHE A 520 6.77 -16.80 -12.01
N CYS A 521 7.85 -17.56 -11.82
CA CYS A 521 7.84 -19.01 -11.62
C CYS A 521 8.31 -19.31 -10.18
N ASP A 522 7.52 -18.89 -9.19
CA ASP A 522 7.85 -19.09 -7.77
C ASP A 522 6.65 -19.70 -7.02
N ALA A 523 6.95 -20.53 -6.02
CA ALA A 523 5.95 -21.11 -5.12
C ALA A 523 5.69 -20.24 -3.88
N ASP A 524 6.59 -19.33 -3.52
CA ASP A 524 6.53 -18.62 -2.24
C ASP A 524 5.71 -17.31 -2.30
N THR A 525 5.53 -16.71 -3.48
CA THR A 525 4.88 -15.39 -3.65
C THR A 525 3.52 -15.44 -4.33
N SER A 526 3.09 -16.60 -4.84
CA SER A 526 1.88 -16.67 -5.68
C SER A 526 0.70 -17.33 -4.95
N LEU A 527 -0.51 -16.80 -5.19
CA LEU A 527 -1.77 -17.47 -4.85
C LEU A 527 -2.05 -18.68 -5.76
N HIS A 528 -1.52 -18.66 -6.99
CA HIS A 528 -1.65 -19.71 -8.01
C HIS A 528 -0.27 -20.10 -8.54
N PRO A 529 0.57 -20.74 -7.70
CA PRO A 529 1.94 -21.02 -8.10
C PRO A 529 1.96 -22.02 -9.26
N VAL A 530 2.48 -21.56 -10.40
CA VAL A 530 2.60 -22.40 -11.61
C VAL A 530 3.73 -23.41 -11.52
N LEU A 531 4.52 -23.41 -10.42
CA LEU A 531 5.62 -24.32 -10.18
C LEU A 531 5.12 -25.69 -9.69
N GLY A 532 5.41 -26.75 -10.44
CA GLY A 532 5.00 -28.11 -10.12
C GLY A 532 3.62 -28.50 -10.64
N GLU A 533 2.97 -27.63 -11.41
CA GLU A 533 1.72 -27.90 -12.09
C GLU A 533 1.81 -29.05 -13.07
N ASN A 534 0.73 -29.83 -13.19
CA ASN A 534 0.68 -30.97 -14.07
C ASN A 534 0.34 -30.56 -15.51
N VAL A 535 1.17 -31.01 -16.44
CA VAL A 535 0.99 -30.82 -17.88
C VAL A 535 0.99 -32.19 -18.55
N THR A 536 -0.08 -32.49 -19.26
CA THR A 536 -0.22 -33.72 -20.03
C THR A 536 0.07 -33.46 -21.50
N PHE A 537 1.00 -34.21 -22.07
CA PHE A 537 1.28 -34.25 -23.50
C PHE A 537 0.70 -35.54 -24.10
N PHE A 538 -0.27 -35.42 -25.00
CA PHE A 538 -0.79 -36.52 -25.80
C PHE A 538 -0.20 -36.44 -27.21
N ILE A 539 0.66 -37.39 -27.54
CA ILE A 539 1.40 -37.46 -28.79
C ILE A 539 0.70 -38.48 -29.69
N ASP A 540 0.35 -38.09 -30.91
CA ASP A 540 -0.23 -38.95 -31.94
C ASP A 540 0.60 -38.84 -33.23
N SER A 541 1.25 -39.95 -33.62
CA SER A 541 2.00 -39.99 -34.87
C SER A 541 1.04 -40.36 -36.00
N LEU A 542 0.84 -39.43 -36.94
CA LEU A 542 0.00 -39.65 -38.12
C LEU A 542 0.62 -40.67 -39.10
N THR A 543 1.90 -40.96 -38.93
CA THR A 543 2.67 -41.96 -39.67
C THR A 543 3.15 -43.08 -38.73
N ALA A 544 3.61 -44.23 -39.25
CA ALA A 544 4.01 -45.36 -38.43
C ALA A 544 5.36 -45.16 -37.68
N GLY A 545 5.65 -43.94 -37.24
CA GLY A 545 6.85 -43.56 -36.53
C GLY A 545 6.95 -44.19 -35.14
N THR A 546 8.15 -44.11 -34.57
CA THR A 546 8.42 -44.54 -33.20
C THR A 546 8.78 -43.31 -32.39
N ILE A 547 7.93 -42.95 -31.44
CA ILE A 547 8.13 -41.83 -30.51
C ILE A 547 9.05 -42.30 -29.36
N PHE A 548 10.11 -41.53 -29.09
CA PHE A 548 10.96 -41.71 -27.91
C PHE A 548 10.84 -40.48 -26.99
N PRO A 549 9.88 -40.48 -26.04
CA PRO A 549 9.73 -39.36 -25.11
C PRO A 549 10.83 -39.39 -24.06
N ASP A 550 11.65 -38.34 -24.00
CA ASP A 550 12.40 -37.99 -22.79
C ASP A 550 11.62 -36.88 -22.06
N VAL A 551 11.29 -37.12 -20.81
CA VAL A 551 10.42 -36.25 -20.00
C VAL A 551 11.27 -35.61 -18.94
N ASN A 552 11.46 -34.28 -19.01
CA ASN A 552 12.23 -33.49 -18.04
C ASN A 552 13.64 -34.07 -17.74
N GLY A 553 14.28 -34.70 -18.73
CA GLY A 553 15.61 -35.34 -18.62
C GLY A 553 15.65 -36.62 -17.78
N ASN A 554 14.48 -37.16 -17.41
CA ASN A 554 14.37 -38.41 -16.68
C ASN A 554 14.29 -39.57 -17.69
N ALA A 555 15.43 -40.18 -17.96
CA ALA A 555 15.65 -41.27 -18.95
C ALA A 555 14.87 -42.59 -18.68
N ALA A 556 13.78 -42.56 -17.93
CA ALA A 556 13.02 -43.72 -17.47
C ALA A 556 11.78 -44.06 -18.31
N ALA A 557 11.46 -43.30 -19.38
CA ALA A 557 10.39 -43.69 -20.29
C ALA A 557 10.79 -44.98 -21.05
N GLU A 558 9.94 -46.01 -20.99
CA GLU A 558 10.16 -47.26 -21.71
C GLU A 558 10.30 -46.99 -23.22
N LEU A 559 11.53 -47.14 -23.74
CA LEU A 559 11.83 -47.10 -25.17
C LEU A 559 10.92 -48.10 -25.91
N GLY A 560 9.87 -47.61 -26.56
CA GLY A 560 8.86 -48.43 -27.23
C GLY A 560 8.38 -47.79 -28.54
N SER A 561 7.93 -48.62 -29.47
CA SER A 561 7.30 -48.17 -30.72
C SER A 561 5.81 -47.97 -30.48
N TRP A 562 5.39 -46.72 -30.41
CA TRP A 562 4.02 -46.32 -30.09
C TRP A 562 3.45 -45.49 -31.24
N THR A 563 2.18 -45.74 -31.60
CA THR A 563 1.41 -44.89 -32.52
C THR A 563 0.81 -43.69 -31.81
N SER A 564 0.56 -43.82 -30.50
CA SER A 564 0.16 -42.73 -29.62
C SER A 564 0.80 -42.92 -28.23
N PHE A 565 1.13 -41.84 -27.54
CA PHE A 565 1.72 -41.86 -26.19
C PHE A 565 1.18 -40.71 -25.34
N THR A 566 1.05 -40.92 -24.04
CA THR A 566 0.69 -39.88 -23.07
C THR A 566 1.83 -39.71 -22.08
N ALA A 567 2.34 -38.48 -21.94
CA ALA A 567 3.32 -38.11 -20.95
C ALA A 567 2.67 -37.12 -19.96
N ASP A 568 2.69 -37.45 -18.68
CA ASP A 568 2.33 -36.51 -17.62
C ASP A 568 3.64 -35.99 -17.00
N VAL A 569 3.79 -34.68 -16.99
CA VAL A 569 5.00 -34.00 -16.53
C VAL A 569 4.58 -32.86 -15.61
N THR A 570 5.49 -32.41 -14.76
CA THR A 570 5.25 -31.19 -13.98
C THR A 570 6.11 -30.05 -14.50
N THR A 571 5.59 -28.83 -14.42
CA THR A 571 6.39 -27.62 -14.63
C THR A 571 7.51 -27.53 -13.59
N PHE A 572 8.61 -26.91 -13.95
CA PHE A 572 9.76 -26.69 -13.07
C PHE A 572 10.43 -25.35 -13.40
N ASP A 573 11.12 -24.77 -12.42
CA ASP A 573 11.95 -23.58 -12.60
C ASP A 573 13.18 -23.94 -13.46
N ALA A 574 13.28 -23.30 -14.63
CA ALA A 574 14.35 -23.51 -15.58
C ALA A 574 15.72 -22.99 -15.07
N GLY A 575 15.74 -21.96 -14.23
CA GLY A 575 16.94 -21.40 -13.60
C GLY A 575 17.53 -22.31 -12.52
N ALA A 576 16.69 -23.03 -11.76
CA ALA A 576 17.11 -23.90 -10.67
C ALA A 576 17.51 -25.33 -11.09
N ASN A 577 17.10 -25.81 -12.27
CA ASN A 577 17.19 -27.23 -12.59
C ASN A 577 18.44 -27.61 -13.42
N ALA A 578 19.48 -28.08 -12.72
CA ALA A 578 20.74 -28.56 -13.33
C ALA A 578 20.59 -29.76 -14.30
N LEU A 579 19.44 -30.45 -14.32
CA LEU A 579 19.16 -31.56 -15.25
C LEU A 579 18.92 -31.09 -16.69
N ILE A 580 18.56 -29.83 -16.91
CA ILE A 580 18.38 -29.24 -18.25
C ILE A 580 19.70 -29.30 -19.05
N ALA A 581 20.82 -29.08 -18.37
CA ALA A 581 22.15 -29.19 -18.97
C ALA A 581 22.52 -30.64 -19.38
N ALA A 582 21.85 -31.66 -18.83
CA ALA A 582 22.06 -33.06 -19.19
C ALA A 582 21.18 -33.52 -20.37
N GLY A 583 20.01 -32.90 -20.56
CA GLY A 583 19.07 -33.20 -21.65
C GLY A 583 19.37 -32.49 -22.98
N GLY A 584 20.22 -31.46 -22.98
CA GLY A 584 20.69 -30.80 -24.20
C GLY A 584 19.79 -29.70 -24.77
N ILE A 585 18.77 -29.27 -24.01
CA ILE A 585 18.07 -27.99 -24.25
C ILE A 585 18.88 -26.86 -23.61
N THR A 586 19.10 -25.78 -24.34
CA THR A 586 19.45 -24.48 -23.75
C THR A 586 18.21 -23.87 -23.14
N VAL A 587 18.28 -23.43 -21.87
CA VAL A 587 17.20 -22.70 -21.20
C VAL A 587 16.69 -21.59 -22.14
N ILE A 588 15.41 -21.65 -22.45
CA ILE A 588 14.76 -20.77 -23.44
C ILE A 588 14.37 -19.44 -22.78
N ASP A 589 13.97 -19.48 -21.52
CA ASP A 589 13.70 -18.32 -20.68
C ASP A 589 14.02 -18.67 -19.22
N ASN A 590 14.71 -17.78 -18.50
CA ASN A 590 15.14 -18.03 -17.12
C ASN A 590 14.05 -17.74 -16.09
N ASP A 591 13.03 -16.98 -16.45
CA ASP A 591 12.05 -16.46 -15.50
C ASP A 591 10.70 -17.21 -15.57
N ALA A 592 10.56 -18.16 -16.51
CA ALA A 592 9.35 -18.97 -16.71
C ALA A 592 9.49 -20.41 -16.22
N CYS A 593 8.38 -20.95 -15.72
CA CYS A 593 8.23 -22.36 -15.41
C CYS A 593 8.06 -23.13 -16.71
N GLN A 594 8.78 -24.25 -16.83
CA GLN A 594 8.80 -25.02 -18.07
C GLN A 594 8.36 -26.46 -17.84
N ALA A 595 7.66 -27.00 -18.83
CA ALA A 595 7.37 -28.41 -18.99
C ALA A 595 7.72 -28.79 -20.43
N TRP A 596 8.49 -29.86 -20.64
CA TRP A 596 8.87 -30.24 -22.00
C TRP A 596 8.91 -31.74 -22.23
N ILE A 597 8.72 -32.11 -23.49
CA ILE A 597 8.95 -33.46 -23.99
C ILE A 597 9.91 -33.42 -25.17
N HIS A 598 10.76 -34.43 -25.26
CA HIS A 598 11.60 -34.67 -26.42
C HIS A 598 10.91 -35.66 -27.35
N ILE A 599 10.74 -35.31 -28.62
CA ILE A 599 10.15 -36.18 -29.64
C ILE A 599 11.21 -36.53 -30.67
N THR A 600 11.36 -37.85 -30.91
CA THR A 600 12.13 -38.38 -32.03
C THR A 600 11.17 -39.05 -33.00
N GLU A 601 11.16 -38.64 -34.27
CA GLU A 601 10.34 -39.27 -35.32
C GLU A 601 11.25 -39.93 -36.36
N SER A 602 11.19 -41.26 -36.46
CA SER A 602 12.08 -42.04 -37.33
C SER A 602 11.76 -41.95 -38.83
N LEU A 603 10.57 -41.48 -39.19
CA LEU A 603 10.08 -41.43 -40.58
C LEU A 603 9.96 -40.02 -41.14
N LEU A 604 10.33 -38.99 -40.38
CA LEU A 604 10.18 -37.58 -40.75
C LEU A 604 8.74 -37.27 -41.25
N GLY A 605 7.73 -37.84 -40.60
CA GLY A 605 6.33 -37.48 -40.81
C GLY A 605 5.84 -36.44 -39.79
N PRO A 606 4.70 -35.77 -40.06
CA PRO A 606 4.11 -34.85 -39.10
C PRO A 606 3.64 -35.60 -37.84
N VAL A 607 3.94 -35.02 -36.67
CA VAL A 607 3.47 -35.51 -35.36
C VAL A 607 2.49 -34.50 -34.80
N ASN A 608 1.35 -34.98 -34.32
CA ASN A 608 0.37 -34.14 -33.63
C ASN A 608 0.55 -34.27 -32.12
N VAL A 609 0.59 -33.15 -31.40
CA VAL A 609 0.73 -33.15 -29.94
C VAL A 609 -0.32 -32.25 -29.32
N ILE A 610 -1.17 -32.85 -28.51
CA ILE A 610 -2.12 -32.13 -27.68
C ILE A 610 -1.48 -31.89 -26.32
N ILE A 611 -1.38 -30.64 -25.91
CA ILE A 611 -0.85 -30.25 -24.60
C ILE A 611 -2.00 -29.79 -23.74
N THR A 612 -2.16 -30.34 -22.54
CA THR A 612 -3.19 -29.95 -21.58
C THR A 612 -2.54 -29.52 -20.27
N ALA A 613 -2.64 -28.23 -19.95
CA ALA A 613 -2.19 -27.68 -18.68
C ALA A 613 -3.38 -27.53 -17.74
N TYR A 614 -3.29 -28.10 -16.54
CA TYR A 614 -4.37 -28.06 -15.55
C TYR A 614 -4.13 -26.93 -14.54
N ASP A 615 -4.83 -25.83 -14.76
CA ASP A 615 -4.79 -24.63 -13.93
C ASP A 615 -6.08 -24.55 -13.09
N PRO A 616 -6.05 -24.17 -11.79
CA PRO A 616 -7.25 -23.93 -10.98
C PRO A 616 -8.26 -22.99 -11.65
N GLU A 617 -7.78 -22.11 -12.52
CA GLU A 617 -8.58 -21.06 -13.17
C GLU A 617 -8.97 -21.44 -14.58
N GLY A 618 -8.65 -22.66 -15.01
CA GLY A 618 -9.20 -23.26 -16.20
C GLY A 618 -8.16 -24.05 -16.97
N THR A 619 -8.51 -25.28 -17.29
CA THR A 619 -7.67 -26.13 -18.14
C THR A 619 -7.47 -25.50 -19.52
N VAL A 620 -6.21 -25.26 -19.89
CA VAL A 620 -5.83 -24.78 -21.22
C VAL A 620 -5.37 -25.96 -22.06
N THR A 621 -5.73 -25.97 -23.35
CA THR A 621 -5.36 -27.04 -24.26
C THR A 621 -4.86 -26.51 -25.59
N PHE A 622 -3.68 -26.97 -26.01
CA PHE A 622 -3.05 -26.63 -27.29
C PHE A 622 -2.99 -27.86 -28.20
N ASP A 623 -3.03 -27.66 -29.51
CA ASP A 623 -2.77 -28.66 -30.54
C ASP A 623 -1.56 -28.22 -31.37
N VAL A 624 -0.51 -29.02 -31.38
CA VAL A 624 0.77 -28.68 -31.99
C VAL A 624 1.07 -29.67 -33.11
N ILE A 625 1.24 -29.16 -34.33
CA ILE A 625 1.69 -29.95 -35.46
C ILE A 625 3.20 -29.77 -35.63
N VAL A 626 3.96 -30.77 -35.23
CA VAL A 626 5.41 -30.82 -35.44
C VAL A 626 5.69 -31.38 -36.83
N ASN A 627 6.08 -30.49 -37.74
CA ASN A 627 6.61 -30.89 -39.04
C ASN A 627 8.13 -31.05 -38.93
N PRO A 628 8.70 -32.22 -39.22
CA PRO A 628 10.14 -32.40 -39.19
C PRO A 628 10.77 -31.52 -40.26
N VAL A 629 11.81 -30.78 -39.86
CA VAL A 629 12.58 -29.92 -40.74
C VAL A 629 13.20 -30.80 -41.83
N VAL A 630 12.66 -30.75 -43.04
CA VAL A 630 13.31 -31.37 -44.19
C VAL A 630 14.53 -30.50 -44.47
N GLU A 631 15.71 -30.98 -44.09
CA GLU A 631 16.98 -30.33 -44.42
C GLU A 631 16.94 -29.99 -45.92
N PRO A 632 17.03 -28.68 -46.30
CA PRO A 632 16.78 -28.30 -47.67
C PRO A 632 17.75 -29.05 -48.57
N THR A 633 17.21 -29.81 -49.52
CA THR A 633 18.02 -30.40 -50.58
C THR A 633 18.76 -29.23 -51.24
N PRO A 634 20.11 -29.22 -51.30
CA PRO A 634 20.87 -28.08 -51.77
C PRO A 634 20.34 -27.71 -53.16
N GLU A 635 19.64 -26.58 -53.22
CA GLU A 635 19.08 -26.08 -54.46
C GLU A 635 20.28 -25.76 -55.36
N PRO A 636 20.26 -26.15 -56.65
CA PRO A 636 21.31 -25.75 -57.56
C PRO A 636 21.44 -24.22 -57.49
N PRO A 637 22.65 -23.66 -57.38
CA PRO A 637 22.83 -22.23 -57.18
C PRO A 637 22.10 -21.47 -58.28
N PHE A 638 21.08 -20.71 -57.90
CA PHE A 638 20.41 -19.83 -58.83
C PHE A 638 21.27 -18.58 -59.02
N THR A 639 21.33 -18.10 -60.25
CA THR A 639 22.01 -16.86 -60.61
C THR A 639 20.96 -15.80 -60.92
N LEU A 640 21.13 -14.58 -60.42
CA LEU A 640 20.29 -13.43 -60.74
C LEU A 640 21.05 -12.49 -61.65
N ASP A 641 20.38 -11.92 -62.65
CA ASP A 641 20.91 -10.81 -63.43
C ASP A 641 20.33 -9.50 -62.84
N LEU A 642 21.17 -8.70 -62.19
CA LEU A 642 20.79 -7.46 -61.52
C LEU A 642 21.58 -6.27 -62.09
N ILE A 643 21.12 -5.03 -61.86
CA ILE A 643 21.86 -3.83 -62.24
C ILE A 643 22.78 -3.42 -61.08
N TRP A 644 24.07 -3.27 -61.34
CA TRP A 644 25.04 -2.83 -60.34
C TRP A 644 24.75 -1.38 -59.94
N GLY A 645 24.36 -1.12 -58.70
CA GLY A 645 23.90 0.20 -58.23
C GLY A 645 22.40 0.31 -57.96
N ASP A 646 21.60 -0.65 -58.41
CA ASP A 646 20.14 -0.73 -58.21
C ASP A 646 19.87 -1.54 -56.93
N THR A 647 20.03 -0.89 -55.77
CA THR A 647 19.97 -1.52 -54.44
C THR A 647 18.57 -2.02 -54.11
N ASP A 648 17.52 -1.38 -54.61
CA ASP A 648 16.14 -1.81 -54.35
C ASP A 648 15.50 -2.61 -55.49
N CYS A 649 16.28 -2.91 -56.53
CA CYS A 649 15.95 -3.75 -57.66
C CYS A 649 14.71 -3.27 -58.45
N ASP A 650 14.43 -1.96 -58.44
CA ASP A 650 13.28 -1.38 -59.15
C ASP A 650 13.52 -1.19 -60.67
N GLY A 651 14.74 -1.47 -61.13
CA GLY A 651 15.14 -1.52 -62.53
C GLY A 651 15.90 -0.30 -63.02
N ASP A 652 16.23 0.65 -62.15
CA ASP A 652 17.13 1.77 -62.45
C ASP A 652 18.10 2.10 -61.30
N VAL A 653 19.14 2.86 -61.61
CA VAL A 653 20.09 3.37 -60.59
C VAL A 653 19.71 4.82 -60.29
N GLY A 654 19.05 5.05 -59.17
CA GLY A 654 18.45 6.31 -58.77
C GLY A 654 18.88 6.82 -57.38
N THR A 655 18.32 7.95 -56.96
CA THR A 655 18.57 8.48 -55.60
C THR A 655 17.98 7.59 -54.51
N ARG A 656 17.02 6.72 -54.87
CA ARG A 656 16.34 5.82 -53.96
C ARG A 656 17.27 4.70 -53.48
N ASP A 657 18.13 4.18 -54.35
CA ASP A 657 19.16 3.20 -54.01
C ASP A 657 20.16 3.74 -53.00
N SER A 658 20.59 5.00 -53.20
CA SER A 658 21.46 5.70 -52.25
C SER A 658 20.80 5.82 -50.87
N GLN A 659 19.49 6.06 -50.82
CA GLN A 659 18.73 6.12 -49.59
C GLN A 659 18.55 4.74 -48.93
N ALA A 660 18.35 3.68 -49.72
CA ALA A 660 18.23 2.32 -49.22
C ALA A 660 19.47 1.91 -48.42
N ILE A 661 20.67 2.17 -48.96
CA ILE A 661 21.94 1.93 -48.26
C ILE A 661 22.04 2.78 -46.98
N LEU A 662 21.72 4.07 -47.06
CA LEU A 662 21.84 4.95 -45.91
C LEU A 662 20.93 4.53 -44.75
N ARG A 663 19.73 4.02 -45.05
CA ARG A 663 18.81 3.50 -44.02
C ARG A 663 19.33 2.21 -43.40
N ASN A 664 19.91 1.31 -44.19
CA ASN A 664 20.57 0.10 -43.67
C ASN A 664 21.71 0.48 -42.71
N VAL A 665 22.61 1.38 -43.14
CA VAL A 665 23.76 1.82 -42.32
C VAL A 665 23.35 2.56 -41.02
N LEU A 666 22.13 3.06 -40.93
CA LEU A 666 21.59 3.77 -39.77
C LEU A 666 20.62 2.91 -38.92
N ASP A 667 20.53 1.61 -39.18
CA ASP A 667 19.58 0.67 -38.53
C ASP A 667 18.13 1.17 -38.58
N GLN A 668 17.72 1.78 -39.69
CA GLN A 668 16.35 2.21 -39.93
C GLN A 668 15.56 1.18 -40.74
N SER A 669 14.23 1.21 -40.64
CA SER A 669 13.36 0.32 -41.43
C SER A 669 13.73 0.37 -42.91
N ALA A 670 13.94 -0.78 -43.53
CA ALA A 670 14.36 -0.90 -44.93
C ALA A 670 13.35 -0.27 -45.90
N LEU A 671 13.83 0.19 -47.05
CA LEU A 671 12.92 0.54 -48.16
C LEU A 671 12.38 -0.73 -48.79
N SER A 672 11.17 -0.66 -49.34
CA SER A 672 10.61 -1.77 -50.10
C SER A 672 11.49 -2.05 -51.32
N GLN A 673 11.96 -3.28 -51.47
CA GLN A 673 12.65 -3.78 -52.66
C GLN A 673 11.67 -4.48 -53.61
N THR A 674 12.00 -4.56 -54.90
CA THR A 674 11.22 -5.28 -55.91
C THR A 674 11.82 -6.66 -56.15
N PRO A 675 11.17 -7.77 -55.75
CA PRO A 675 11.73 -9.11 -55.96
C PRO A 675 11.80 -9.48 -57.46
N PRO A 676 12.83 -10.25 -57.90
CA PRO A 676 13.90 -10.82 -57.08
C PRO A 676 14.99 -9.78 -56.75
N CYS A 677 15.31 -9.62 -55.47
CA CYS A 677 16.35 -8.71 -54.97
C CYS A 677 17.12 -9.38 -53.83
N LEU A 678 18.38 -8.99 -53.66
CA LEU A 678 19.22 -9.43 -52.54
C LEU A 678 19.11 -8.45 -51.37
N GLU A 679 19.29 -8.95 -50.16
CA GLU A 679 19.33 -8.11 -48.97
C GLU A 679 20.60 -7.23 -48.99
N ILE A 680 20.49 -6.00 -48.50
CA ILE A 680 21.62 -5.07 -48.46
C ILE A 680 22.66 -5.61 -47.48
N GLY A 681 23.87 -5.91 -47.97
CA GLY A 681 24.93 -6.56 -47.19
C GLY A 681 24.97 -8.09 -47.34
N GLU A 682 24.04 -8.70 -48.08
CA GLU A 682 24.05 -10.13 -48.35
C GLU A 682 25.31 -10.55 -49.12
N ALA A 683 25.95 -11.63 -48.67
CA ALA A 683 27.14 -12.14 -49.31
C ALA A 683 26.84 -12.75 -50.68
N MET A 684 27.59 -12.39 -51.70
CA MET A 684 27.39 -12.83 -53.07
C MET A 684 28.71 -12.89 -53.84
N SER A 685 28.69 -13.64 -54.95
CA SER A 685 29.77 -13.59 -55.94
C SER A 685 29.27 -12.96 -57.23
N VAL A 686 30.03 -11.99 -57.75
CA VAL A 686 29.78 -11.37 -59.06
C VAL A 686 30.62 -12.09 -60.10
N VAL A 687 30.01 -12.59 -61.18
CA VAL A 687 30.75 -13.30 -62.23
C VAL A 687 31.76 -12.34 -62.88
N GLY A 688 33.04 -12.57 -62.65
CA GLY A 688 34.15 -11.83 -63.28
C GLY A 688 34.66 -10.60 -62.51
N HIS A 689 34.20 -10.38 -61.27
CA HIS A 689 34.56 -9.23 -60.44
C HIS A 689 34.82 -9.63 -58.98
N ASP A 690 35.47 -8.75 -58.19
CA ASP A 690 35.91 -9.01 -56.81
C ASP A 690 34.86 -8.67 -55.73
N GLY A 691 33.57 -8.53 -56.08
CA GLY A 691 32.52 -8.13 -55.13
C GLY A 691 32.08 -9.26 -54.19
N SER A 692 31.95 -8.95 -52.89
CA SER A 692 31.55 -9.91 -51.85
C SER A 692 30.17 -9.68 -51.25
N ASN A 693 29.62 -8.46 -51.25
CA ASN A 693 28.32 -8.15 -50.64
C ASN A 693 27.44 -7.31 -51.57
N TRP A 694 26.13 -7.55 -51.57
CA TRP A 694 25.18 -6.70 -52.31
C TRP A 694 25.16 -5.29 -51.69
N ALA A 695 25.18 -4.26 -52.54
CA ALA A 695 25.30 -2.85 -52.20
C ALA A 695 26.69 -2.33 -51.74
N ASP A 696 27.74 -3.15 -51.81
CA ASP A 696 29.15 -2.71 -51.71
C ASP A 696 29.62 -2.30 -53.11
N TRP A 697 29.34 -1.05 -53.49
CA TRP A 697 29.49 -0.55 -54.85
C TRP A 697 30.90 -0.08 -55.18
N ASP A 698 31.72 0.21 -54.16
CA ASP A 698 33.13 0.52 -54.34
C ASP A 698 34.09 -0.66 -54.10
N CYS A 699 33.53 -1.82 -53.74
CA CYS A 699 34.20 -3.08 -53.43
C CYS A 699 35.31 -2.88 -52.41
N ASP A 700 35.01 -2.17 -51.32
CA ASP A 700 35.93 -2.06 -50.18
C ASP A 700 35.77 -3.21 -49.17
N GLY A 701 34.78 -4.08 -49.39
CA GLY A 701 34.45 -5.25 -48.58
C GLY A 701 33.37 -4.97 -47.54
N SER A 702 32.79 -3.78 -47.50
CA SER A 702 31.74 -3.39 -46.55
C SER A 702 30.67 -2.54 -47.21
N VAL A 703 29.42 -2.64 -46.71
CA VAL A 703 28.35 -1.73 -47.14
C VAL A 703 28.31 -0.54 -46.17
N GLY A 704 28.65 0.65 -46.66
CA GLY A 704 28.76 1.85 -45.84
C GLY A 704 28.16 3.10 -46.46
N THR A 705 28.30 4.22 -45.75
CA THR A 705 27.87 5.55 -46.25
C THR A 705 28.58 5.97 -47.54
N ARG A 706 29.75 5.38 -47.80
CA ARG A 706 30.54 5.63 -49.01
C ARG A 706 29.86 5.04 -50.26
N ASP A 707 29.26 3.87 -50.17
CA ASP A 707 28.49 3.24 -51.26
C ASP A 707 27.25 4.05 -51.62
N SER A 708 26.53 4.51 -50.60
CA SER A 708 25.41 5.45 -50.75
C SER A 708 25.85 6.71 -51.50
N GLN A 709 27.02 7.27 -51.17
CA GLN A 709 27.57 8.43 -51.85
C GLN A 709 28.01 8.11 -53.29
N SER A 710 28.55 6.92 -53.56
CA SER A 710 28.96 6.48 -54.90
C SER A 710 27.77 6.49 -55.87
N ILE A 711 26.62 5.95 -55.46
CA ILE A 711 25.37 6.01 -56.25
C ILE A 711 24.95 7.45 -56.47
N LEU A 712 24.87 8.25 -55.40
CA LEU A 712 24.38 9.63 -55.50
C LEU A 712 25.23 10.46 -56.47
N ARG A 713 26.54 10.25 -56.50
CA ARG A 713 27.43 10.92 -57.45
C ARG A 713 27.23 10.43 -58.88
N ASN A 714 26.97 9.14 -59.09
CA ASN A 714 26.62 8.59 -60.40
C ASN A 714 25.32 9.24 -60.93
N VAL A 715 24.27 9.27 -60.11
CA VAL A 715 22.96 9.86 -60.45
C VAL A 715 23.08 11.36 -60.75
N LEU A 716 23.95 12.08 -60.06
CA LEU A 716 24.21 13.51 -60.27
C LEU A 716 25.21 13.80 -61.40
N GLU A 717 25.61 12.79 -62.18
CA GLU A 717 26.63 12.88 -63.25
C GLU A 717 27.95 13.52 -62.79
N GLN A 718 28.32 13.29 -61.53
CA GLN A 718 29.58 13.76 -60.96
C GLN A 718 30.70 12.75 -61.22
N THR A 719 31.94 13.19 -61.04
CA THR A 719 33.10 12.28 -61.06
C THR A 719 32.88 11.16 -60.03
N ALA A 720 32.90 9.91 -60.51
CA ALA A 720 32.76 8.72 -59.68
C ALA A 720 33.80 8.68 -58.56
N LEU A 721 33.44 8.06 -57.43
CA LEU A 721 34.40 7.74 -56.39
C LEU A 721 35.39 6.68 -56.89
N SER A 722 36.59 6.69 -56.33
CA SER A 722 37.57 5.64 -56.62
C SER A 722 37.12 4.32 -56.02
N GLN A 723 37.03 3.28 -56.85
CA GLN A 723 36.82 1.90 -56.42
C GLN A 723 38.12 1.31 -55.87
N THR A 724 38.03 0.46 -54.85
CA THR A 724 39.16 -0.20 -54.20
C THR A 724 39.55 -1.54 -54.84
N GLY A 725 38.65 -2.15 -55.62
CA GLY A 725 38.87 -3.41 -56.34
C GLY A 725 38.38 -3.40 -57.80
N ASP A 726 38.35 -4.57 -58.44
CA ASP A 726 37.79 -4.78 -59.79
C ASP A 726 36.27 -4.87 -59.71
N CYS A 727 35.60 -3.71 -59.61
CA CYS A 727 34.15 -3.62 -59.55
C CYS A 727 33.51 -3.45 -60.93
N PRO A 728 32.26 -3.91 -61.12
CA PRO A 728 31.42 -3.48 -62.23
C PRO A 728 31.20 -1.96 -62.22
N THR A 729 30.87 -1.39 -63.38
CA THR A 729 30.48 0.02 -63.45
C THR A 729 29.05 0.17 -62.94
N LEU A 730 28.76 1.20 -62.16
CA LEU A 730 27.38 1.54 -61.78
C LEU A 730 26.49 1.69 -63.03
N GLY A 731 25.39 0.95 -63.07
CA GLY A 731 24.45 0.83 -64.19
C GLY A 731 24.66 -0.41 -65.08
N ASP A 732 25.76 -1.16 -64.91
CA ASP A 732 26.01 -2.39 -65.67
C ASP A 732 25.12 -3.53 -65.15
N THR A 733 24.59 -4.35 -66.06
CA THR A 733 23.94 -5.62 -65.66
C THR A 733 25.01 -6.65 -65.30
N VAL A 734 24.89 -7.23 -64.11
CA VAL A 734 25.78 -8.24 -63.56
C VAL A 734 25.05 -9.53 -63.26
N THR A 735 25.71 -10.66 -63.48
CA THR A 735 25.22 -11.95 -63.00
C THR A 735 25.79 -12.19 -61.61
N VAL A 736 24.90 -12.30 -60.62
CA VAL A 736 25.24 -12.49 -59.22
C VAL A 736 24.77 -13.88 -58.76
N GLN A 737 25.55 -14.48 -57.89
CA GLN A 737 25.21 -15.73 -57.23
C GLN A 737 25.27 -15.52 -55.72
N PRO A 738 24.14 -15.60 -55.00
CA PRO A 738 24.12 -15.53 -53.54
C PRO A 738 25.00 -16.62 -52.94
N LEU A 739 25.80 -16.25 -51.95
CA LEU A 739 26.56 -17.21 -51.16
C LEU A 739 25.64 -17.63 -50.02
N VAL A 740 24.99 -18.79 -50.16
CA VAL A 740 24.18 -19.38 -49.09
C VAL A 740 25.04 -19.48 -47.82
N PRO A 741 24.57 -19.02 -46.65
CA PRO A 741 25.26 -19.16 -45.37
C PRO A 741 25.66 -20.61 -45.05
#